data_AF-F8IJN5-F1
#
_entry.id   AF-F8IJN5-F1
#
_cell.length_a   1.000
_cell.length_b   1.000
_cell.length_c   1.000
_cell.angle_alpha   90.00
_cell.angle_beta   90.00
_cell.angle_gamma   90.00
#
_symmetry.space_group_name_H-M   'P 1'
#
loop_
_entity.id
_entity.type
_entity.pdbx_description
1 polymer ?
#
loop_
_entity_poly.entity_id
_entity_poly.type
_entity_poly.pdbx_seq_one_letter_code
_entity_poly.pdbx_strand_id
1 'polypeptide(L)'
;MKATGIVRRIDDLGRVVIPKEIRRTLRIREGDPLEIFVDRDGEVILKKYSPIGELGDFAKEYADSLAENTGHIAMIADRDVIIAVSGAPKKEFLDKPVSEDIEQAMEERKTVHNSTAGEYAIVRDRPERFGARVIAPIIAAGDPIGAVILATRDESVRMGETEVKLAETAAGFLGSRWNNEQASSIMYHICMGCSSAIRTDERQRRMSKPTADRHRASRTGETGASGRPFCVRDPCAVSCGRCVGRRMGRRRRAEPQVQHAKTDRSPPRGPRTPRVARKPVHGGVGALSTVHIVGLGPGDPDSIPIGSYEIMRRGWPVVLRTREHPAVKRLDEAGVTYQTCDDLYKTCDTFDAVYDAIVARLLHLAEGHPHVVYAVPGHPLVAERAVQILLAQPHPGVEVEVGPGQSFLDLAAARLGIDPVEGLLLLDGLALRHDQLNPRLHTFIAQVYDRAVASEVKLTLMELYPDEYEVVVVRAAGVRGEERMERVPLYEIDRLAWIDHLTTLYVPPAKDAAVLYRDLHEAPRIVEVLRGPNGCPWDRKQTHASLRKYVVEEAYEVAEAIDEGDADHLAEELGDLLLQILLHARIAEEAGEFTLRDVFAGLAAKLVRRHPHVFGDEVAKTADDVRGIWEQVKQDERRNEEREESALSGVKLAGPALAVAQAVQKAAAKVGFDWSDEADVWQKVKEEMNELDIERRREPRDAAKLTAEAGDVLFAVVNLCRFLDLDAETVLAQATRRFVRRFRYVEERLRSNGEAWETASPEALDAYWNEAKIAFSQSN
;
A
#
# COMPACT_ATOMS: atom_id res chain seq x y z
N MET A 1 8.37 17.67 22.45
CA MET A 1 8.69 16.97 21.19
C MET A 1 10.01 17.49 20.67
N LYS A 2 11.01 16.63 20.44
CA LYS A 2 12.24 17.04 19.74
C LYS A 2 11.88 17.15 18.26
N ALA A 3 11.96 18.36 17.69
CA ALA A 3 11.77 18.57 16.27
C ALA A 3 12.80 17.74 15.50
N THR A 4 12.35 16.79 14.69
CA THR A 4 13.17 16.12 13.68
C THR A 4 13.34 17.08 12.51
N GLY A 5 14.16 18.11 12.70
CA GLY A 5 14.41 19.12 11.68
C GLY A 5 15.14 18.51 10.48
N ILE A 6 14.40 18.16 9.44
CA ILE A 6 14.95 17.80 8.13
C ILE A 6 14.68 18.98 7.20
N VAL A 7 15.75 19.66 6.76
CA VAL A 7 15.65 20.79 5.82
C VAL A 7 15.35 20.24 4.42
N ARG A 8 14.17 20.59 3.88
CA ARG A 8 13.76 20.21 2.52
C ARG A 8 13.52 21.45 1.68
N ARG A 9 14.10 21.49 0.47
CA ARG A 9 13.84 22.56 -0.50
C ARG A 9 12.51 22.32 -1.20
N ILE A 10 11.75 23.39 -1.43
CA ILE A 10 10.52 23.41 -2.22
C ILE A 10 10.87 23.02 -3.67
N ASP A 11 10.02 22.24 -4.33
CA ASP A 11 10.19 21.95 -5.76
C ASP A 11 9.86 23.18 -6.63
N ASP A 12 10.18 23.13 -7.92
CA ASP A 12 9.94 24.26 -8.84
C ASP A 12 8.45 24.52 -9.10
N LEU A 13 7.56 23.63 -8.64
CA LEU A 13 6.11 23.76 -8.66
C LEU A 13 5.54 24.31 -7.34
N GLY A 14 6.40 24.66 -6.38
CA GLY A 14 5.99 25.21 -5.09
C GLY A 14 5.49 24.15 -4.09
N ARG A 15 5.67 22.85 -4.37
CA ARG A 15 5.14 21.75 -3.55
C ARG A 15 6.16 21.28 -2.52
N VAL A 16 5.65 20.91 -1.35
CA VAL A 16 6.40 20.25 -0.27
C VAL A 16 5.80 18.86 -0.08
N VAL A 17 6.56 17.81 -0.40
CA VAL A 17 6.11 16.42 -0.25
C VAL A 17 6.36 15.99 1.19
N ILE A 18 5.29 15.68 1.93
CA ILE A 18 5.38 15.14 3.29
C ILE A 18 5.51 13.61 3.20
N PRO A 19 6.62 13.00 3.70
CA PRO A 19 6.81 11.55 3.75
C PRO A 19 5.66 10.84 4.48
N LYS A 20 5.39 9.59 4.08
CA LYS A 20 4.29 8.78 4.64
C LYS A 20 4.45 8.58 6.15
N GLU A 21 5.68 8.47 6.62
CA GLU A 21 6.05 8.32 8.03
C GLU A 21 5.62 9.56 8.81
N ILE A 22 5.96 10.76 8.32
CA ILE A 22 5.57 12.04 8.95
C ILE A 22 4.05 12.22 8.91
N ARG A 23 3.38 11.84 7.81
CA ARG A 23 1.91 11.87 7.73
C ARG A 23 1.26 10.97 8.77
N ARG A 24 1.79 9.76 8.98
CA ARG A 24 1.30 8.82 10.01
C ARG A 24 1.51 9.38 11.42
N THR A 25 2.74 9.80 11.75
CA THR A 25 3.07 10.33 13.08
C THR A 25 2.28 11.58 13.44
N LEU A 26 2.07 12.49 12.47
CA LEU A 26 1.32 13.74 12.68
C LEU A 26 -0.18 13.61 12.39
N ARG A 27 -0.67 12.40 12.07
CA ARG A 27 -2.07 12.11 11.68
C ARG A 27 -2.61 13.07 10.61
N ILE A 28 -1.77 13.42 9.62
CA ILE A 28 -2.12 14.31 8.52
C ILE A 28 -2.89 13.50 7.47
N ARG A 29 -4.17 13.81 7.30
CA ARG A 29 -5.07 13.21 6.30
C ARG A 29 -5.12 14.05 5.03
N GLU A 30 -5.59 13.46 3.95
CA GLU A 30 -5.84 14.21 2.71
C GLU A 30 -6.91 15.29 2.95
N GLY A 31 -6.62 16.52 2.53
CA GLY A 31 -7.48 17.69 2.78
C GLY A 31 -7.29 18.37 4.14
N ASP A 32 -6.40 17.90 5.03
CA ASP A 32 -6.10 18.61 6.27
C ASP A 32 -5.35 19.93 5.98
N PRO A 33 -5.80 21.07 6.54
CA PRO A 33 -5.09 22.32 6.38
C PRO A 33 -3.80 22.31 7.22
N LEU A 34 -2.72 22.85 6.65
CA LEU A 34 -1.42 22.97 7.31
C LEU A 34 -1.00 24.43 7.35
N GLU A 35 -0.55 24.89 8.52
CA GLU A 35 0.18 26.13 8.66
C GLU A 35 1.63 25.92 8.21
N ILE A 36 2.07 26.77 7.31
CA ILE A 36 3.44 26.82 6.83
C ILE A 36 3.96 28.22 7.12
N PHE A 37 4.91 28.33 8.03
CA PHE A 37 5.57 29.60 8.33
C PHE A 37 7.07 29.41 8.47
N VAL A 38 7.80 30.51 8.31
CA VAL A 38 9.25 30.54 8.40
C VAL A 38 9.62 31.20 9.72
N ASP A 39 10.33 30.49 10.60
CA ASP A 39 10.85 31.07 11.83
C ASP A 39 12.01 32.04 11.54
N ARG A 40 12.44 32.80 12.55
CA ARG A 40 13.50 33.81 12.50
C ARG A 40 14.84 33.27 12.00
N ASP A 41 15.07 31.96 12.15
CA ASP A 41 16.27 31.26 11.68
C ASP A 41 16.13 30.72 10.25
N GLY A 42 15.01 30.97 9.57
CA GLY A 42 14.76 30.54 8.19
C GLY A 42 14.21 29.11 8.07
N GLU A 43 13.84 28.47 9.18
CA GLU A 43 13.25 27.13 9.20
C GLU A 43 11.79 27.16 8.78
N VAL A 44 11.41 26.30 7.85
CA VAL A 44 10.00 26.10 7.46
C VAL A 44 9.35 25.15 8.48
N ILE A 45 8.45 25.69 9.28
CA ILE A 45 7.68 24.93 10.26
C ILE A 45 6.36 24.52 9.61
N LEU A 46 6.13 23.21 9.56
CA LEU A 46 4.85 22.61 9.20
C LEU A 46 4.09 22.28 10.49
N LYS A 47 2.96 22.94 10.71
CA LYS A 47 2.09 22.67 11.84
C LYS A 47 0.70 22.31 11.32
N LYS A 48 0.04 21.30 11.92
CA LYS A 48 -1.37 21.04 11.63
C LYS A 48 -2.17 22.29 11.98
N TYR A 49 -2.89 22.85 11.02
CA TYR A 49 -3.72 24.00 11.28
C TYR A 49 -4.96 23.52 12.04
N SER A 50 -5.21 24.08 13.22
CA SER A 50 -6.49 23.93 13.91
C SER A 50 -7.25 25.24 13.75
N PRO A 51 -8.21 25.31 12.81
CA PRO A 51 -9.04 26.50 12.57
C PRO A 51 -9.66 27.09 13.83
N ILE A 52 -10.10 26.23 14.75
CA ILE A 52 -10.84 26.65 15.95
C ILE A 52 -9.90 26.87 17.14
N GLY A 53 -8.69 26.30 17.13
CA GLY A 53 -7.69 26.51 18.17
C GLY A 53 -7.24 27.97 18.30
N GLU A 54 -7.17 28.73 17.20
CA GLU A 54 -6.84 30.17 17.22
C GLU A 54 -8.00 31.04 17.73
N LEU A 55 -9.23 30.54 17.63
CA LEU A 55 -10.43 31.18 18.19
C LEU A 55 -10.60 30.86 19.68
N GLY A 56 -9.61 30.29 20.37
CA GLY A 56 -9.74 29.74 21.74
C GLY A 56 -10.43 30.67 22.74
N ASP A 57 -10.11 31.97 22.76
CA ASP A 57 -10.77 32.95 23.64
C ASP A 57 -12.24 33.18 23.26
N PHE A 58 -12.53 33.23 21.95
CA PHE A 58 -13.89 33.38 21.43
C PHE A 58 -14.73 32.10 21.62
N ALA A 59 -14.17 30.93 21.34
CA ALA A 59 -14.76 29.63 21.59
C ALA A 59 -15.10 29.47 23.08
N LYS A 60 -14.22 29.95 23.96
CA LYS A 60 -14.50 29.99 25.39
C LYS A 60 -15.64 30.94 25.76
N GLU A 61 -15.65 32.18 25.27
CA GLU A 61 -16.77 33.12 25.49
C GLU A 61 -18.11 32.55 25.01
N TYR A 62 -18.08 31.81 23.90
CA TYR A 62 -19.27 31.17 23.33
C TYR A 62 -19.72 29.95 24.16
N ALA A 63 -18.78 29.12 24.62
CA ALA A 63 -19.06 28.03 25.53
C ALA A 63 -19.61 28.54 26.87
N ASP A 64 -19.05 29.63 27.42
CA ASP A 64 -19.54 30.29 28.63
C ASP A 64 -20.97 30.82 28.43
N SER A 65 -21.23 31.49 27.31
CA SER A 65 -22.58 31.98 26.97
C SER A 65 -23.60 30.84 26.82
N LEU A 66 -23.22 29.73 26.20
CA LEU A 66 -24.10 28.56 26.05
C LEU A 66 -24.38 27.90 27.40
N ALA A 67 -23.37 27.72 28.25
CA ALA A 67 -23.52 27.14 29.57
C ALA A 67 -24.38 28.02 30.49
N GLU A 68 -24.20 29.35 30.47
CA GLU A 68 -25.01 30.29 31.27
C GLU A 68 -26.49 30.30 30.86
N ASN A 69 -26.78 30.21 29.55
CA ASN A 69 -28.15 30.26 29.04
C ASN A 69 -28.89 28.92 29.16
N THR A 70 -28.18 27.80 29.08
CA THR A 70 -28.78 26.45 29.12
C THR A 70 -28.72 25.79 30.49
N GLY A 71 -27.76 26.18 31.34
CA GLY A 71 -27.42 25.45 32.55
C GLY A 71 -26.75 24.10 32.28
N HIS A 72 -26.31 23.83 31.04
CA HIS A 72 -25.65 22.59 30.64
C HIS A 72 -24.13 22.77 30.53
N ILE A 73 -23.42 21.65 30.50
CA ILE A 73 -21.99 21.64 30.14
C ILE A 73 -21.92 21.95 28.64
N ALA A 74 -21.20 23.01 28.28
CA ALA A 74 -20.97 23.41 26.91
C ALA A 74 -19.49 23.24 26.56
N MET A 75 -19.23 22.59 25.44
CA MET A 75 -17.89 22.30 24.97
C MET A 75 -17.78 22.63 23.48
N ILE A 76 -16.60 23.06 23.06
CA ILE A 76 -16.27 23.23 21.65
C ILE A 76 -15.01 22.44 21.39
N ALA A 77 -15.03 21.67 20.31
CA ALA A 77 -13.92 20.86 19.87
C ALA A 77 -13.51 21.25 18.45
N ASP A 78 -12.22 21.09 18.14
CA ASP A 78 -11.76 20.97 16.76
C ASP A 78 -11.91 19.51 16.30
N ARG A 79 -11.20 19.12 15.23
CA ARG A 79 -11.23 17.74 14.71
C ARG A 79 -10.61 16.69 15.63
N ASP A 80 -9.69 17.09 16.52
CA ASP A 80 -8.85 16.17 17.28
C ASP A 80 -9.09 16.29 18.79
N VAL A 81 -9.31 17.49 19.32
CA VAL A 81 -9.37 17.78 20.76
C VAL A 81 -10.46 18.78 21.13
N ILE A 82 -10.87 18.74 22.41
CA ILE A 82 -11.76 19.75 22.99
C ILE A 82 -10.94 21.00 23.36
N ILE A 83 -11.31 22.13 22.78
CA ILE A 83 -10.56 23.40 22.88
C ILE A 83 -11.18 24.40 23.86
N ALA A 84 -12.47 24.24 24.20
CA ALA A 84 -13.17 25.09 25.16
C ALA A 84 -14.21 24.28 25.95
N VAL A 85 -14.36 24.61 27.23
CA VAL A 85 -15.23 23.92 28.17
C VAL A 85 -15.81 24.94 29.16
N SER A 86 -17.12 24.91 29.35
CA SER A 86 -17.84 25.65 30.38
C SER A 86 -18.91 24.77 31.04
N GLY A 87 -19.24 25.05 32.30
CA GLY A 87 -20.16 24.21 33.09
C GLY A 87 -19.55 22.92 33.66
N ALA A 88 -18.28 22.61 33.38
CA ALA A 88 -17.55 21.47 33.96
C ALA A 88 -16.06 21.79 34.24
N PRO A 89 -15.37 21.02 35.11
CA PRO A 89 -13.94 21.23 35.39
C PRO A 89 -13.09 21.04 34.13
N LYS A 90 -12.27 22.04 33.79
CA LYS A 90 -11.42 22.02 32.58
C LYS A 90 -10.53 20.78 32.47
N LYS A 91 -10.00 20.28 33.60
CA LYS A 91 -9.11 19.10 33.64
C LYS A 91 -9.77 17.82 33.08
N GLU A 92 -11.10 17.77 33.07
CA GLU A 92 -11.85 16.62 32.60
C GLU A 92 -11.93 16.54 31.07
N PHE A 93 -12.04 17.70 30.40
CA PHE A 93 -12.37 17.76 28.98
C PHE A 93 -11.38 18.58 28.14
N LEU A 94 -10.79 19.67 28.66
CA LEU A 94 -9.92 20.55 27.88
C LEU A 94 -8.63 19.81 27.45
N ASP A 95 -8.21 20.03 26.20
CA ASP A 95 -7.06 19.38 25.54
C ASP A 95 -7.14 17.84 25.52
N LYS A 96 -8.35 17.28 25.68
CA LYS A 96 -8.58 15.84 25.57
C LYS A 96 -9.03 15.46 24.16
N PRO A 97 -8.62 14.28 23.67
CA PRO A 97 -9.01 13.82 22.35
C PRO A 97 -10.53 13.61 22.27
N VAL A 98 -11.12 14.01 21.14
CA VAL A 98 -12.56 13.82 20.89
C VAL A 98 -12.90 12.34 20.74
N SER A 99 -14.13 11.97 21.10
CA SER A 99 -14.65 10.61 20.95
C SER A 99 -15.03 10.28 19.51
N GLU A 100 -15.16 8.98 19.21
CA GLU A 100 -15.62 8.49 17.90
C GLU A 100 -17.00 9.04 17.52
N ASP A 101 -17.90 9.24 18.49
CA ASP A 101 -19.22 9.82 18.26
C ASP A 101 -19.14 11.25 17.69
N ILE A 102 -18.16 12.04 18.15
CA ILE A 102 -17.93 13.40 17.69
C ILE A 102 -17.28 13.36 16.30
N GLU A 103 -16.33 12.44 16.08
CA GLU A 103 -15.71 12.22 14.77
C GLU A 103 -16.74 11.81 13.71
N GLN A 104 -17.61 10.87 14.05
CA GLN A 104 -18.69 10.41 13.17
C GLN A 104 -19.70 11.52 12.88
N ALA A 105 -20.10 12.31 13.90
CA ALA A 105 -20.98 13.46 13.70
C ALA A 105 -20.39 14.49 12.72
N MET A 106 -19.07 14.73 12.80
CA MET A 106 -18.34 15.60 11.88
C MET A 106 -18.26 15.02 10.46
N GLU A 107 -17.95 13.73 10.32
CA GLU A 107 -17.81 13.05 9.03
C GLU A 107 -19.15 12.95 8.29
N GLU A 108 -20.20 12.55 8.99
CA GLU A 108 -21.56 12.47 8.45
C GLU A 108 -22.20 13.86 8.27
N ARG A 109 -21.60 14.90 8.84
CA ARG A 109 -22.12 16.28 8.87
C ARG A 109 -23.54 16.37 9.43
N LYS A 110 -23.83 15.55 10.43
CA LYS A 110 -25.16 15.45 11.07
C LYS A 110 -25.07 15.70 12.56
N THR A 111 -26.04 16.46 13.06
CA THR A 111 -26.21 16.66 14.49
C THR A 111 -26.62 15.34 15.14
N VAL A 112 -25.86 14.89 16.14
CA VAL A 112 -26.19 13.73 16.97
C VAL A 112 -26.86 14.23 18.23
N HIS A 113 -28.01 13.67 18.57
CA HIS A 113 -28.76 14.03 19.76
C HIS A 113 -29.20 12.77 20.51
N ASN A 114 -28.81 12.69 21.78
CA ASN A 114 -29.23 11.64 22.67
C ASN A 114 -30.07 12.24 23.80
N SER A 115 -31.39 12.06 23.73
CA SER A 115 -32.34 12.65 24.67
C SER A 115 -32.45 11.89 26.00
N THR A 116 -31.84 10.71 26.14
CA THR A 116 -32.02 9.84 27.31
C THR A 116 -30.72 9.64 28.09
N ALA A 117 -30.83 9.31 29.38
CA ALA A 117 -29.66 9.08 30.21
C ALA A 117 -28.94 7.81 29.75
N GLY A 118 -27.63 7.91 29.57
CA GLY A 118 -26.80 6.83 29.03
C GLY A 118 -25.32 7.09 29.24
N GLU A 119 -24.50 6.09 28.91
CA GLU A 119 -23.06 6.26 28.82
C GLU A 119 -22.73 6.81 27.44
N TYR A 120 -22.11 7.99 27.43
CA TYR A 120 -21.75 8.68 26.21
C TYR A 120 -20.29 9.08 26.28
N ALA A 121 -19.55 8.82 25.20
CA ALA A 121 -18.17 9.27 25.09
C ALA A 121 -18.13 10.70 24.54
N ILE A 122 -17.56 11.63 25.29
CA ILE A 122 -17.19 12.97 24.81
C ILE A 122 -15.68 13.06 24.62
N VAL A 123 -14.94 12.38 25.50
CA VAL A 123 -13.49 12.15 25.39
C VAL A 123 -13.27 10.73 24.91
N ARG A 124 -12.29 10.55 24.03
CA ARG A 124 -11.88 9.24 23.51
C ARG A 124 -11.60 8.24 24.63
N ASP A 125 -12.09 7.01 24.47
CA ASP A 125 -11.90 5.87 25.38
C ASP A 125 -12.32 6.14 26.83
N ARG A 126 -13.18 7.15 27.02
CA ARG A 126 -13.67 7.58 28.33
C ARG A 126 -15.17 7.86 28.27
N PRO A 127 -16.02 6.82 28.16
CA PRO A 127 -17.45 6.98 28.32
C PRO A 127 -17.74 7.48 29.74
N GLU A 128 -18.55 8.53 29.84
CA GLU A 128 -19.07 9.02 31.11
C GLU A 128 -20.60 9.03 31.03
N ARG A 129 -21.25 8.94 32.19
CA ARG A 129 -22.70 8.93 32.26
C ARG A 129 -23.23 10.36 32.15
N PHE A 130 -24.05 10.61 31.13
CA PHE A 130 -24.76 11.88 30.95
C PHE A 130 -26.27 11.64 30.85
N GLY A 131 -27.07 12.58 31.36
CA GLY A 131 -28.53 12.56 31.27
C GLY A 131 -29.05 12.81 29.85
N ALA A 132 -28.32 13.61 29.07
CA ALA A 132 -28.53 13.86 27.64
C ALA A 132 -27.31 14.57 27.04
N ARG A 133 -27.14 14.48 25.72
CA ARG A 133 -26.14 15.26 24.97
C ARG A 133 -26.61 15.63 23.56
N VAL A 134 -26.05 16.70 23.04
CA VAL A 134 -26.16 17.15 21.64
C VAL A 134 -24.74 17.39 21.12
N ILE A 135 -24.45 16.90 19.92
CA ILE A 135 -23.20 17.16 19.19
C ILE A 135 -23.59 17.75 17.83
N ALA A 136 -23.27 19.02 17.60
CA ALA A 136 -23.53 19.72 16.35
C ALA A 136 -22.20 20.01 15.63
N PRO A 137 -21.98 19.46 14.42
CA PRO A 137 -20.74 19.70 13.69
C PRO A 137 -20.66 21.15 13.18
N ILE A 138 -19.49 21.76 13.35
CA ILE A 138 -19.16 23.09 12.84
C ILE A 138 -18.69 22.93 11.40
N ILE A 139 -19.49 23.39 10.46
CA ILE A 139 -19.18 23.33 9.02
C ILE A 139 -18.79 24.72 8.54
N ALA A 140 -17.62 24.84 7.90
CA ALA A 140 -17.16 26.06 7.27
C ALA A 140 -16.66 25.76 5.85
N ALA A 141 -17.06 26.59 4.87
CA ALA A 141 -16.79 26.38 3.44
C ALA A 141 -17.08 24.96 2.88
N GLY A 142 -17.92 24.16 3.54
CA GLY A 142 -18.24 22.78 3.14
C GLY A 142 -17.48 21.69 3.93
N ASP A 143 -16.49 22.08 4.72
CA ASP A 143 -15.65 21.18 5.51
C ASP A 143 -16.04 21.19 6.99
N PRO A 144 -16.11 20.02 7.64
CA PRO A 144 -16.27 19.94 9.08
C PRO A 144 -14.96 20.34 9.76
N ILE A 145 -14.98 21.44 10.52
CA ILE A 145 -13.79 22.00 11.19
C ILE A 145 -13.77 21.72 12.70
N GLY A 146 -14.87 21.23 13.26
CA GLY A 146 -15.00 20.90 14.68
C GLY A 146 -16.44 20.59 15.07
N ALA A 147 -16.76 20.67 16.36
CA ALA A 147 -18.11 20.45 16.87
C ALA A 147 -18.44 21.31 18.10
N VAL A 148 -19.71 21.67 18.25
CA VAL A 148 -20.29 22.20 19.49
C VAL A 148 -20.99 21.06 20.21
N ILE A 149 -20.66 20.87 21.48
CA ILE A 149 -21.23 19.81 22.32
C ILE A 149 -21.96 20.44 23.51
N LEU A 150 -23.22 20.06 23.70
CA LEU A 150 -23.97 20.31 24.94
C LEU A 150 -24.19 18.99 25.66
N ALA A 151 -23.96 18.95 26.96
CA ALA A 151 -24.16 17.76 27.77
C ALA A 151 -24.67 18.11 29.17
N THR A 152 -25.47 17.23 29.77
CA THR A 152 -25.92 17.38 31.16
C THR A 152 -25.62 16.11 31.94
N ARG A 153 -25.19 16.27 33.20
CA ARG A 153 -25.05 15.15 34.15
C ARG A 153 -26.35 14.87 34.92
N ASP A 154 -27.33 15.77 34.83
CA ASP A 154 -28.63 15.58 35.47
C ASP A 154 -29.51 14.63 34.64
N GLU A 155 -29.78 13.44 35.19
CA GLU A 155 -30.57 12.40 34.54
C GLU A 155 -32.06 12.74 34.38
N SER A 156 -32.54 13.72 35.13
CA SER A 156 -33.92 14.23 35.03
C SER A 156 -34.11 15.19 33.87
N VAL A 157 -33.02 15.76 33.35
CA VAL A 157 -33.01 16.70 32.24
C VAL A 157 -32.98 15.94 30.92
N ARG A 158 -33.93 16.27 30.05
CA ARG A 158 -34.03 15.77 28.68
C ARG A 158 -33.70 16.93 27.75
N MET A 159 -32.75 16.73 26.83
CA MET A 159 -32.55 17.67 25.72
C MET A 159 -33.58 17.37 24.63
N GLY A 160 -34.13 18.41 24.01
CA GLY A 160 -35.14 18.33 22.97
C GLY A 160 -34.73 19.17 21.75
N GLU A 161 -35.73 19.56 20.94
CA GLU A 161 -35.46 20.36 19.74
C GLU A 161 -34.81 21.72 20.06
N THR A 162 -35.06 22.28 21.23
CA THR A 162 -34.50 23.57 21.66
C THR A 162 -32.97 23.51 21.76
N GLU A 163 -32.42 22.52 22.46
CA GLU A 163 -30.98 22.36 22.66
C GLU A 163 -30.28 21.94 21.36
N VAL A 164 -30.94 21.13 20.54
CA VAL A 164 -30.48 20.78 19.19
C VAL A 164 -30.34 22.05 18.34
N LYS A 165 -31.38 22.87 18.27
CA LYS A 165 -31.35 24.11 17.48
C LYS A 165 -30.36 25.13 18.03
N LEU A 166 -30.16 25.16 19.34
CA LEU A 166 -29.17 26.03 19.97
C LEU A 166 -27.74 25.61 19.58
N ALA A 167 -27.42 24.32 19.68
CA ALA A 167 -26.12 23.79 19.28
C ALA A 167 -25.87 23.94 17.77
N GLU A 168 -26.88 23.73 16.93
CA GLU A 168 -26.79 23.97 15.48
C GLU A 168 -26.58 25.44 15.15
N THR A 169 -27.26 26.34 15.85
CA THR A 169 -27.11 27.79 15.65
C THR A 169 -25.72 28.25 16.10
N ALA A 170 -25.23 27.72 17.22
CA ALA A 170 -23.88 27.92 17.71
C ALA A 170 -22.83 27.47 16.70
N ALA A 171 -22.98 26.23 16.19
CA ALA A 171 -22.08 25.65 15.22
C ALA A 171 -22.09 26.41 13.89
N GLY A 172 -23.28 26.81 13.41
CA GLY A 172 -23.43 27.63 12.21
C GLY A 172 -22.81 29.02 12.36
N PHE A 173 -22.94 29.64 13.54
CA PHE A 173 -22.32 30.94 13.83
C PHE A 173 -20.79 30.84 13.81
N LEU A 174 -20.22 29.84 14.50
CA LEU A 174 -18.78 29.59 14.53
C LEU A 174 -18.24 29.30 13.12
N GLY A 175 -18.95 28.51 12.31
CA GLY A 175 -18.59 28.26 10.91
C GLY A 175 -18.69 29.50 10.02
N SER A 176 -19.70 30.36 10.22
CA SER A 176 -19.85 31.61 9.46
C SER A 176 -18.80 32.67 9.81
N ARG A 177 -18.40 32.76 11.07
CA ARG A 177 -17.33 33.65 11.55
C ARG A 177 -15.99 33.26 10.94
N TRP A 178 -15.72 31.95 10.87
CA TRP A 178 -14.56 31.42 10.19
C TRP A 178 -14.49 31.86 8.72
N ASN A 179 -15.59 31.73 7.97
CA ASN A 179 -15.63 32.18 6.57
C ASN A 179 -15.33 33.68 6.41
N ASN A 180 -15.75 34.51 7.37
CA ASN A 180 -15.52 35.96 7.35
C ASN A 180 -14.10 36.36 7.80
N GLU A 181 -13.47 35.59 8.69
CA GLU A 181 -12.06 35.79 9.06
C GLU A 181 -11.10 35.33 7.97
N GLN A 182 -11.40 34.26 7.21
CA GLN A 182 -10.66 33.94 5.99
C GLN A 182 -10.73 35.07 4.97
N ALA A 183 -11.91 35.67 4.76
CA ALA A 183 -12.06 36.82 3.87
C ALA A 183 -11.25 38.04 4.36
N SER A 184 -11.17 38.26 5.68
CA SER A 184 -10.38 39.35 6.27
C SER A 184 -8.87 39.07 6.25
N SER A 185 -8.42 37.84 6.47
CA SER A 185 -7.01 37.43 6.43
C SER A 185 -6.44 37.51 5.00
N ILE A 186 -7.21 37.03 4.01
CA ILE A 186 -6.89 37.17 2.58
C ILE A 186 -6.84 38.66 2.19
N MET A 187 -7.76 39.48 2.69
CA MET A 187 -7.77 40.91 2.37
C MET A 187 -6.67 41.70 3.12
N TYR A 188 -6.27 41.30 4.34
CA TYR A 188 -5.18 41.93 5.10
C TYR A 188 -3.81 41.63 4.47
N HIS A 189 -3.63 40.43 3.90
CA HIS A 189 -2.41 40.07 3.16
C HIS A 189 -2.33 40.72 1.78
N ILE A 190 -3.46 40.98 1.12
CA ILE A 190 -3.49 41.78 -0.13
C ILE A 190 -3.23 43.27 0.15
N CYS A 191 -3.66 43.80 1.31
CA CYS A 191 -3.51 45.23 1.63
C CYS A 191 -2.09 45.61 2.12
N MET A 192 -1.38 44.72 2.83
CA MET A 192 0.02 44.97 3.23
C MET A 192 1.04 44.82 2.08
N GLY A 193 0.69 44.15 0.98
CA GLY A 193 1.51 44.12 -0.24
C GLY A 193 1.50 45.40 -1.06
N CYS A 194 0.57 46.33 -0.79
CA CYS A 194 0.35 47.53 -1.63
C CYS A 194 0.91 48.83 -1.01
N SER A 195 1.40 48.83 0.23
CA SER A 195 1.95 50.03 0.89
C SER A 195 3.49 50.10 0.98
N SER A 196 4.22 49.05 0.55
CA SER A 196 5.70 49.06 0.52
C SER A 196 6.31 49.36 -0.86
N ALA A 197 5.50 49.47 -1.93
CA ALA A 197 5.99 49.64 -3.30
C ALA A 197 6.07 51.11 -3.81
N ILE A 198 5.79 52.13 -2.99
CA ILE A 198 5.75 53.54 -3.45
C ILE A 198 6.78 54.46 -2.75
N ARG A 199 7.64 53.94 -1.86
CA ARG A 199 8.74 54.75 -1.29
C ARG A 199 10.03 53.97 -1.23
N THR A 200 10.78 53.95 -2.32
CA THR A 200 12.27 53.92 -2.35
C THR A 200 12.78 53.78 -3.81
N ASP A 201 12.43 54.72 -4.70
CA ASP A 201 13.12 54.88 -6.00
C ASP A 201 13.88 56.23 -6.10
N GLU A 202 14.27 56.78 -4.95
CA GLU A 202 15.12 57.97 -4.87
C GLU A 202 16.10 57.84 -3.70
N ARG A 203 17.17 57.06 -3.89
CA ARG A 203 18.50 57.21 -3.26
C ARG A 203 19.27 55.89 -3.37
N GLN A 204 20.02 55.74 -4.45
CA GLN A 204 21.42 55.25 -4.45
C GLN A 204 21.90 54.95 -5.88
N ARG A 205 21.85 55.96 -6.75
CA ARG A 205 22.93 56.17 -7.72
C ARG A 205 23.91 57.15 -7.09
N ARG A 206 24.98 56.66 -6.47
CA ARG A 206 26.25 57.39 -6.34
C ARG A 206 27.34 56.56 -5.66
N MET A 207 28.45 56.49 -6.38
CA MET A 207 29.84 56.36 -5.93
C MET A 207 30.47 54.96 -5.90
N SER A 208 31.28 54.78 -6.94
CA SER A 208 32.32 53.82 -7.21
C SER A 208 33.64 54.11 -6.47
N LYS A 209 34.34 53.02 -6.08
CA LYS A 209 35.81 52.80 -6.04
C LYS A 209 36.63 53.49 -4.91
N PRO A 210 37.92 53.08 -4.64
CA PRO A 210 38.67 51.83 -4.95
C PRO A 210 39.66 51.37 -3.81
N THR A 211 40.56 50.42 -4.16
CA THR A 211 41.91 50.06 -3.60
C THR A 211 41.97 49.00 -2.50
N ALA A 212 42.59 47.83 -2.77
CA ALA A 212 44.02 47.42 -2.65
C ALA A 212 44.25 46.74 -1.28
N ASP A 213 45.16 45.82 -1.01
CA ASP A 213 46.36 45.35 -1.68
C ASP A 213 46.79 44.03 -0.98
N ARG A 214 47.60 43.22 -1.69
CA ARG A 214 48.77 42.47 -1.19
C ARG A 214 48.74 41.23 -0.27
N HIS A 215 49.62 40.32 -0.74
CA HIS A 215 50.57 39.41 -0.07
C HIS A 215 50.09 37.97 0.22
N ARG A 216 50.65 36.89 -0.35
CA ARG A 216 52.02 36.43 -0.76
C ARG A 216 52.62 35.47 0.28
N ALA A 217 53.01 34.29 -0.24
CA ALA A 217 54.07 33.38 0.21
C ALA A 217 53.83 32.59 1.50
N SER A 218 54.43 31.41 1.75
CA SER A 218 55.05 30.31 0.98
C SER A 218 55.76 29.42 2.03
N ARG A 219 56.21 28.23 1.60
CA ARG A 219 57.17 27.27 2.23
C ARG A 219 56.52 26.12 3.00
N THR A 220 56.66 24.84 2.61
CA THR A 220 57.80 23.94 2.22
C THR A 220 58.57 23.33 3.39
N GLY A 221 58.62 21.99 3.37
CA GLY A 221 59.71 21.11 3.86
C GLY A 221 59.44 20.41 5.20
N GLU A 222 59.80 19.16 5.46
CA GLU A 222 60.56 18.15 4.70
C GLU A 222 60.61 16.81 5.51
N THR A 223 60.67 15.66 4.80
CA THR A 223 61.40 14.38 5.11
C THR A 223 61.02 13.49 6.32
N GLY A 224 61.08 12.14 6.28
CA GLY A 224 61.49 11.18 5.24
C GLY A 224 61.54 9.69 5.70
N ALA A 225 61.71 8.79 4.72
CA ALA A 225 62.32 7.42 4.72
C ALA A 225 61.67 6.27 5.57
N SER A 226 61.65 4.97 5.22
CA SER A 226 62.17 4.15 4.10
C SER A 226 61.72 2.67 4.24
N GLY A 227 61.67 1.90 3.12
CA GLY A 227 61.98 0.44 3.14
C GLY A 227 61.09 -0.52 2.31
N ARG A 228 61.72 -1.14 1.29
CA ARG A 228 61.39 -2.37 0.52
C ARG A 228 62.73 -3.13 0.32
N PRO A 229 62.87 -4.31 -0.35
CA PRO A 229 61.90 -5.30 -0.91
C PRO A 229 62.27 -6.77 -0.59
N PHE A 230 61.51 -7.78 -1.09
CA PHE A 230 62.10 -8.95 -1.80
C PHE A 230 61.04 -9.76 -2.60
N CYS A 231 61.45 -10.23 -3.78
CA CYS A 231 60.73 -11.11 -4.72
C CYS A 231 60.97 -12.60 -4.41
N VAL A 232 60.25 -13.54 -5.07
CA VAL A 232 60.79 -14.68 -5.85
C VAL A 232 59.67 -15.55 -6.48
N ARG A 233 59.66 -15.58 -7.83
CA ARG A 233 59.53 -16.69 -8.82
C ARG A 233 58.31 -17.63 -8.91
N ASP A 234 57.74 -17.66 -10.12
CA ASP A 234 57.17 -18.79 -10.91
C ASP A 234 58.21 -19.93 -11.16
N PRO A 235 57.84 -21.21 -11.47
CA PRO A 235 57.08 -21.56 -12.69
C PRO A 235 56.27 -22.90 -12.74
N CYS A 236 55.55 -23.08 -13.87
CA CYS A 236 55.21 -24.36 -14.56
C CYS A 236 54.21 -25.33 -13.88
N ALA A 237 53.50 -26.25 -14.53
CA ALA A 237 53.17 -26.60 -15.91
C ALA A 237 52.26 -27.86 -15.85
N VAL A 238 51.35 -28.02 -16.83
CA VAL A 238 50.95 -29.28 -17.49
C VAL A 238 50.43 -30.45 -16.61
N SER A 239 49.16 -30.84 -16.79
CA SER A 239 48.80 -32.05 -17.56
C SER A 239 47.30 -32.36 -17.60
N CYS A 240 46.84 -32.58 -18.82
CA CYS A 240 45.69 -33.35 -19.23
C CYS A 240 46.04 -34.85 -19.19
N GLY A 241 45.09 -35.76 -18.91
CA GLY A 241 45.25 -37.16 -19.30
C GLY A 241 44.43 -38.24 -18.59
N ARG A 242 43.30 -38.63 -19.21
CA ARG A 242 42.80 -39.99 -19.49
C ARG A 242 42.86 -41.12 -18.42
N CYS A 243 41.73 -41.81 -18.26
CA CYS A 243 41.47 -43.22 -18.68
C CYS A 243 40.30 -43.80 -17.86
N VAL A 244 39.15 -44.09 -18.48
CA VAL A 244 38.74 -45.41 -19.01
C VAL A 244 38.79 -46.55 -17.97
N GLY A 245 37.61 -47.10 -17.62
CA GLY A 245 37.45 -48.55 -17.62
C GLY A 245 36.82 -49.23 -16.41
N ARG A 246 35.54 -49.58 -16.60
CA ARG A 246 34.95 -50.94 -16.44
C ARG A 246 34.68 -51.52 -15.03
N ARG A 247 33.42 -52.01 -14.94
CA ARG A 247 32.93 -53.30 -14.38
C ARG A 247 33.04 -53.42 -12.86
N MET A 248 32.17 -54.06 -12.10
CA MET A 248 30.96 -54.92 -12.16
C MET A 248 30.49 -54.86 -10.67
N GLY A 249 29.25 -55.02 -10.23
CA GLY A 249 28.06 -55.64 -10.76
C GLY A 249 27.29 -56.27 -9.58
N ARG A 250 25.97 -56.34 -9.75
CA ARG A 250 25.00 -57.29 -9.14
C ARG A 250 24.55 -57.00 -7.70
N ARG A 251 23.29 -56.58 -7.51
CA ARG A 251 21.97 -57.28 -7.65
C ARG A 251 21.59 -58.04 -6.37
N ARG A 252 20.42 -57.71 -5.80
CA ARG A 252 19.15 -58.50 -5.81
C ARG A 252 18.16 -57.84 -4.81
N ARG A 253 16.99 -57.38 -5.30
CA ARG A 253 15.64 -58.02 -5.25
C ARG A 253 14.90 -57.70 -3.95
N ALA A 254 13.59 -57.50 -3.91
CA ALA A 254 12.53 -57.35 -4.90
C ALA A 254 11.23 -57.02 -4.14
N GLU A 255 10.35 -56.22 -4.73
CA GLU A 255 8.91 -56.24 -4.43
C GLU A 255 8.11 -56.36 -5.74
N PRO A 256 6.87 -56.89 -5.68
CA PRO A 256 6.21 -57.57 -6.80
C PRO A 256 5.25 -56.67 -7.60
N GLN A 257 5.08 -57.07 -8.85
CA GLN A 257 4.16 -56.55 -9.86
C GLN A 257 2.71 -56.98 -9.60
N VAL A 258 1.72 -56.15 -9.99
CA VAL A 258 0.59 -56.58 -10.86
C VAL A 258 0.11 -55.42 -11.74
N GLN A 259 0.39 -55.58 -13.05
CA GLN A 259 -0.42 -55.34 -14.25
C GLN A 259 -1.41 -54.14 -14.33
N HIS A 260 -1.15 -53.23 -15.27
CA HIS A 260 -2.22 -52.60 -16.06
C HIS A 260 -1.92 -52.58 -17.56
N ALA A 261 -3.00 -52.82 -18.30
CA ALA A 261 -3.06 -53.05 -19.72
C ALA A 261 -2.79 -51.78 -20.54
N LYS A 262 -2.33 -52.01 -21.78
CA LYS A 262 -2.13 -50.99 -22.80
C LYS A 262 -3.45 -50.29 -23.12
N THR A 263 -3.54 -49.00 -22.81
CA THR A 263 -4.38 -48.04 -23.52
C THR A 263 -3.54 -46.82 -23.88
N ASP A 264 -3.50 -46.57 -25.18
CA ASP A 264 -2.84 -45.47 -25.85
C ASP A 264 -3.59 -44.16 -25.55
N ARG A 265 -3.05 -43.29 -24.67
CA ARG A 265 -3.43 -41.87 -24.56
C ARG A 265 -2.25 -41.03 -24.08
N SER A 266 -1.62 -40.34 -25.03
CA SER A 266 -0.71 -39.22 -24.80
C SER A 266 -1.49 -37.97 -24.33
N PRO A 267 -0.89 -37.04 -23.57
CA PRO A 267 -1.54 -35.79 -23.15
C PRO A 267 -1.78 -34.84 -24.34
N PRO A 268 -2.79 -33.95 -24.28
CA PRO A 268 -3.16 -33.11 -25.42
C PRO A 268 -2.07 -32.06 -25.67
N ARG A 269 -1.52 -32.09 -26.89
CA ARG A 269 -0.69 -31.01 -27.42
C ARG A 269 -1.62 -29.84 -27.78
N GLY A 270 -1.35 -28.66 -27.22
CA GLY A 270 -2.00 -27.40 -27.64
C GLY A 270 -1.86 -27.15 -29.14
N PRO A 271 -2.75 -26.33 -29.75
CA PRO A 271 -2.91 -26.28 -31.19
C PRO A 271 -1.64 -25.72 -31.84
N ARG A 272 -0.96 -26.58 -32.58
CA ARG A 272 0.03 -26.17 -33.58
C ARG A 272 -0.72 -25.42 -34.67
N THR A 273 -0.42 -24.14 -34.85
CA THR A 273 -0.89 -23.38 -36.02
C THR A 273 -0.45 -24.12 -37.30
N PRO A 274 -1.38 -24.43 -38.22
CA PRO A 274 -1.01 -25.13 -39.44
C PRO A 274 -0.23 -24.17 -40.35
N ARG A 275 0.96 -24.60 -40.80
CA ARG A 275 1.53 -24.08 -42.06
C ARG A 275 0.56 -24.44 -43.18
N VAL A 276 -0.33 -23.51 -43.50
CA VAL A 276 -1.24 -23.64 -44.66
C VAL A 276 -0.42 -23.37 -45.91
N ALA A 277 -0.03 -24.43 -46.62
CA ALA A 277 0.32 -24.33 -48.02
C ALA A 277 -0.93 -23.85 -48.79
N ARG A 278 -1.01 -22.57 -49.14
CA ARG A 278 -2.08 -22.04 -49.99
C ARG A 278 -1.74 -22.33 -51.45
N LYS A 279 -2.59 -23.13 -52.12
CA LYS A 279 -2.67 -23.17 -53.59
C LYS A 279 -3.02 -21.77 -54.13
N PRO A 280 -2.53 -21.37 -55.30
CA PRO A 280 -2.80 -20.05 -55.84
C PRO A 280 -4.27 -19.96 -56.27
N VAL A 281 -4.99 -19.03 -55.67
CA VAL A 281 -6.27 -18.55 -56.19
C VAL A 281 -5.93 -17.51 -57.25
N HIS A 282 -6.25 -17.80 -58.51
CA HIS A 282 -6.11 -16.84 -59.61
C HIS A 282 -7.17 -15.74 -59.46
N GLY A 283 -6.77 -14.66 -58.80
CA GLY A 283 -7.39 -13.33 -58.85
C GLY A 283 -6.25 -12.32 -58.80
N GLY A 284 -6.19 -11.39 -59.76
CA GLY A 284 -5.02 -10.55 -60.06
C GLY A 284 -4.37 -9.93 -58.82
N VAL A 285 -3.13 -10.31 -58.55
CA VAL A 285 -2.33 -9.80 -57.43
C VAL A 285 -1.56 -8.58 -57.93
N GLY A 286 -1.94 -7.39 -57.44
CA GLY A 286 -1.03 -6.24 -57.45
C GLY A 286 0.23 -6.58 -56.66
N ALA A 287 1.40 -6.11 -57.11
CA ALA A 287 2.67 -6.42 -56.48
C ALA A 287 2.63 -6.13 -54.97
N LEU A 288 3.09 -7.08 -54.15
CA LEU A 288 3.25 -6.90 -52.71
C LEU A 288 4.27 -5.78 -52.46
N SER A 289 3.88 -4.77 -51.70
CA SER A 289 4.77 -3.70 -51.26
C SER A 289 5.35 -4.04 -49.89
N THR A 290 6.56 -3.57 -49.59
CA THR A 290 7.24 -3.81 -48.31
C THR A 290 7.59 -2.49 -47.63
N VAL A 291 7.19 -2.34 -46.36
CA VAL A 291 7.65 -1.25 -45.48
C VAL A 291 8.80 -1.76 -44.63
N HIS A 292 10.01 -1.28 -44.92
CA HIS A 292 11.26 -1.58 -44.22
C HIS A 292 11.44 -0.60 -43.06
N ILE A 293 11.35 -1.06 -41.82
CA ILE A 293 11.56 -0.22 -40.64
C ILE A 293 13.02 -0.34 -40.20
N VAL A 294 13.73 0.77 -40.10
CA VAL A 294 15.16 0.79 -39.78
C VAL A 294 15.48 1.71 -38.61
N GLY A 295 16.41 1.29 -37.76
CA GLY A 295 16.89 2.10 -36.64
C GLY A 295 18.06 3.01 -37.03
N LEU A 296 17.99 4.28 -36.64
CA LEU A 296 19.09 5.25 -36.78
C LEU A 296 20.10 5.18 -35.63
N GLY A 297 19.84 4.37 -34.62
CA GLY A 297 20.64 4.36 -33.39
C GLY A 297 20.32 5.56 -32.49
N PRO A 298 20.95 5.66 -31.31
CA PRO A 298 20.57 6.63 -30.27
C PRO A 298 21.10 8.05 -30.51
N GLY A 299 21.88 8.28 -31.58
CA GLY A 299 22.23 9.62 -32.05
C GLY A 299 23.60 9.72 -32.73
N ASP A 300 24.60 8.91 -32.35
CA ASP A 300 25.89 8.88 -33.07
C ASP A 300 25.66 8.40 -34.53
N PRO A 301 26.06 9.17 -35.55
CA PRO A 301 25.90 8.75 -36.94
C PRO A 301 26.60 7.44 -37.31
N ASP A 302 27.65 7.06 -36.58
CA ASP A 302 28.36 5.80 -36.77
C ASP A 302 27.62 4.60 -36.12
N SER A 303 26.58 4.85 -35.32
CA SER A 303 25.72 3.83 -34.73
C SER A 303 24.63 3.31 -35.67
N ILE A 304 24.44 3.91 -36.86
CA ILE A 304 23.50 3.38 -37.85
C ILE A 304 24.03 2.01 -38.33
N PRO A 305 23.26 0.91 -38.18
CA PRO A 305 23.70 -0.37 -38.69
C PRO A 305 23.94 -0.30 -40.21
N ILE A 306 25.04 -0.88 -40.68
CA ILE A 306 25.41 -0.83 -42.10
C ILE A 306 24.28 -1.32 -43.02
N GLY A 307 23.53 -2.34 -42.61
CA GLY A 307 22.38 -2.83 -43.37
C GLY A 307 21.25 -1.80 -43.50
N SER A 308 20.94 -1.10 -42.41
CA SER A 308 19.95 -0.03 -42.36
C SER A 308 20.37 1.17 -43.22
N TYR A 309 21.64 1.55 -43.13
CA TYR A 309 22.22 2.63 -43.95
C TYR A 309 22.17 2.31 -45.44
N GLU A 310 22.55 1.09 -45.84
CA GLU A 310 22.52 0.67 -47.24
C GLU A 310 21.10 0.59 -47.81
N ILE A 311 20.10 0.16 -47.02
CA ILE A 311 18.69 0.16 -47.44
C ILE A 311 18.20 1.57 -47.77
N MET A 312 18.52 2.56 -46.93
CA MET A 312 18.14 3.96 -47.16
C MET A 312 18.78 4.57 -48.42
N ARG A 313 19.90 4.00 -48.90
CA ARG A 313 20.62 4.48 -50.09
C ARG A 313 20.17 3.85 -51.40
N ARG A 314 19.19 2.92 -51.38
CA ARG A 314 18.71 2.21 -52.59
C ARG A 314 17.83 3.05 -53.51
N GLY A 315 17.55 4.31 -53.16
CA GLY A 315 16.66 5.19 -53.92
C GLY A 315 15.18 4.90 -53.72
N TRP A 316 14.84 4.09 -52.70
CA TRP A 316 13.45 3.90 -52.26
C TRP A 316 12.96 5.14 -51.49
N PRO A 317 11.65 5.43 -51.47
CA PRO A 317 11.10 6.45 -50.59
C PRO A 317 11.51 6.21 -49.14
N VAL A 318 12.22 7.17 -48.54
CA VAL A 318 12.60 7.16 -47.13
C VAL A 318 11.72 8.14 -46.36
N VAL A 319 11.14 7.69 -45.26
CA VAL A 319 10.36 8.50 -44.32
C VAL A 319 11.09 8.47 -42.98
N LEU A 320 11.50 9.63 -42.48
CA LEU A 320 12.09 9.78 -41.15
C LEU A 320 11.00 10.11 -40.14
N ARG A 321 11.05 9.49 -38.96
CA ARG A 321 10.22 9.87 -37.81
C ARG A 321 10.34 11.37 -37.51
N THR A 322 11.56 11.89 -37.57
CA THR A 322 11.90 13.29 -37.37
C THR A 322 13.18 13.66 -38.09
N ARG A 323 13.30 14.91 -38.54
CA ARG A 323 14.57 15.50 -39.00
C ARG A 323 15.52 15.80 -37.83
N GLU A 324 14.98 15.99 -36.63
CA GLU A 324 15.72 16.41 -35.43
C GLU A 324 16.44 15.22 -34.76
N HIS A 325 17.20 14.46 -35.55
CA HIS A 325 18.02 13.36 -35.05
C HIS A 325 19.47 13.51 -35.53
N PRO A 326 20.49 13.47 -34.66
CA PRO A 326 21.85 13.82 -35.05
C PRO A 326 22.43 12.94 -36.17
N ALA A 327 22.04 11.67 -36.24
CA ALA A 327 22.44 10.74 -37.30
C ALA A 327 21.93 11.12 -38.72
N VAL A 328 20.92 12.00 -38.83
CA VAL A 328 20.36 12.43 -40.12
C VAL A 328 21.37 13.24 -40.93
N LYS A 329 22.31 13.94 -40.29
CA LYS A 329 23.39 14.66 -40.98
C LYS A 329 24.19 13.75 -41.92
N ARG A 330 24.37 12.48 -41.56
CA ARG A 330 25.08 11.50 -42.38
C ARG A 330 24.27 11.01 -43.57
N LEU A 331 22.94 11.11 -43.50
CA LEU A 331 22.05 10.88 -44.64
C LEU A 331 22.09 12.08 -45.60
N ASP A 332 22.11 13.30 -45.06
CA ASP A 332 22.30 14.54 -45.84
C ASP A 332 23.65 14.51 -46.60
N GLU A 333 24.75 14.20 -45.92
CA GLU A 333 26.09 14.06 -46.53
C GLU A 333 26.16 12.99 -47.62
N ALA A 334 25.33 11.93 -47.49
CA ALA A 334 25.25 10.84 -48.45
C ALA A 334 24.29 11.12 -49.62
N GLY A 335 23.60 12.25 -49.62
CA GLY A 335 22.62 12.64 -50.65
C GLY A 335 21.34 11.79 -50.64
N VAL A 336 20.97 11.20 -49.51
CA VAL A 336 19.72 10.44 -49.39
C VAL A 336 18.54 11.41 -49.40
N THR A 337 17.56 11.18 -50.28
CA THR A 337 16.33 11.98 -50.31
C THR A 337 15.28 11.33 -49.39
N TYR A 338 14.66 12.12 -48.53
CA TYR A 338 13.68 11.62 -47.55
C TYR A 338 12.55 12.62 -47.30
N GLN A 339 11.43 12.09 -46.80
CA GLN A 339 10.33 12.83 -46.20
C GLN A 339 10.42 12.72 -44.67
N THR A 340 9.76 13.62 -43.95
CA THR A 340 9.75 13.65 -42.48
C THR A 340 8.32 13.60 -41.95
N CYS A 341 8.14 13.17 -40.72
CA CYS A 341 6.85 13.23 -40.02
C CYS A 341 6.72 14.45 -39.08
N ASP A 342 7.66 15.40 -39.12
CA ASP A 342 7.68 16.61 -38.27
C ASP A 342 6.46 17.51 -38.48
N ASP A 343 5.84 17.47 -39.66
CA ASP A 343 4.60 18.20 -39.95
C ASP A 343 3.41 17.64 -39.17
N LEU A 344 3.36 16.31 -38.97
CA LEU A 344 2.26 15.65 -38.27
C LEU A 344 2.19 16.06 -36.79
N TYR A 345 3.35 16.26 -36.16
CA TYR A 345 3.44 16.79 -34.79
C TYR A 345 2.92 18.22 -34.65
N LYS A 346 2.85 19.00 -35.74
CA LYS A 346 2.31 20.37 -35.72
C LYS A 346 0.81 20.41 -36.00
N THR A 347 0.27 19.40 -36.67
CA THR A 347 -1.12 19.37 -37.14
C THR A 347 -2.05 18.55 -36.26
N CYS A 348 -1.54 17.58 -35.51
CA CYS A 348 -2.35 16.70 -34.67
C CYS A 348 -2.42 17.22 -33.23
N ASP A 349 -3.58 17.08 -32.59
CA ASP A 349 -3.83 17.57 -31.23
C ASP A 349 -3.26 16.63 -30.14
N THR A 350 -3.04 15.36 -30.46
CA THR A 350 -2.55 14.34 -29.51
C THR A 350 -1.43 13.48 -30.10
N PHE A 351 -0.57 12.91 -29.26
CA PHE A 351 0.51 12.01 -29.69
C PHE A 351 -0.02 10.74 -30.35
N ASP A 352 -1.10 10.14 -29.84
CA ASP A 352 -1.71 8.96 -30.46
C ASP A 352 -2.18 9.25 -31.89
N ALA A 353 -2.83 10.40 -32.11
CA ALA A 353 -3.22 10.82 -33.46
C ALA A 353 -2.02 11.03 -34.38
N VAL A 354 -0.88 11.52 -33.86
CA VAL A 354 0.38 11.60 -34.62
C VAL A 354 0.83 10.20 -35.06
N TYR A 355 0.84 9.23 -34.14
CA TYR A 355 1.31 7.88 -34.46
C TYR A 355 0.41 7.18 -35.49
N ASP A 356 -0.91 7.31 -35.38
CA ASP A 356 -1.86 6.80 -36.37
C ASP A 356 -1.67 7.46 -37.74
N ALA A 357 -1.45 8.78 -37.77
CA ALA A 357 -1.23 9.52 -39.02
C ALA A 357 0.08 9.10 -39.72
N ILE A 358 1.12 8.73 -38.97
CA ILE A 358 2.37 8.20 -39.55
C ILE A 358 2.10 6.86 -40.22
N VAL A 359 1.41 5.96 -39.53
CA VAL A 359 1.04 4.64 -40.08
C VAL A 359 0.25 4.83 -41.38
N ALA A 360 -0.75 5.71 -41.38
CA ALA A 360 -1.52 6.03 -42.59
C ALA A 360 -0.63 6.56 -43.72
N ARG A 361 0.34 7.44 -43.43
CA ARG A 361 1.30 7.96 -44.43
C ARG A 361 2.17 6.85 -45.01
N LEU A 362 2.68 5.95 -44.18
CA LEU A 362 3.52 4.82 -44.62
C LEU A 362 2.75 3.86 -45.52
N LEU A 363 1.51 3.53 -45.14
CA LEU A 363 0.64 2.66 -45.93
C LEU A 363 0.27 3.31 -47.26
N HIS A 364 -0.05 4.60 -47.27
CA HIS A 364 -0.34 5.32 -48.51
C HIS A 364 0.87 5.34 -49.46
N LEU A 365 2.08 5.54 -48.95
CA LEU A 365 3.29 5.45 -49.77
C LEU A 365 3.51 4.04 -50.32
N ALA A 366 3.16 3.00 -49.56
CA ALA A 366 3.27 1.61 -49.98
C ALA A 366 2.29 1.25 -51.12
N GLU A 367 1.18 1.99 -51.30
CA GLU A 367 0.26 1.79 -52.44
C GLU A 367 0.94 2.11 -53.79
N GLY A 368 1.86 3.08 -53.80
CA GLY A 368 2.56 3.57 -55.00
C GLY A 368 3.98 3.04 -55.18
N HIS A 369 4.55 2.40 -54.16
CA HIS A 369 5.95 1.99 -54.15
C HIS A 369 6.14 0.57 -53.60
N PRO A 370 6.87 -0.30 -54.32
CA PRO A 370 7.10 -1.69 -53.89
C PRO A 370 7.96 -1.77 -52.63
N HIS A 371 8.76 -0.74 -52.34
CA HIS A 371 9.55 -0.66 -51.12
C HIS A 371 9.48 0.76 -50.57
N VAL A 372 9.19 0.90 -49.27
CA VAL A 372 9.22 2.15 -48.51
C VAL A 372 10.10 1.91 -47.30
N VAL A 373 10.96 2.87 -46.95
CA VAL A 373 11.82 2.79 -45.77
C VAL A 373 11.30 3.75 -44.72
N TYR A 374 11.03 3.28 -43.52
CA TYR A 374 10.69 4.08 -42.36
C TYR A 374 11.84 4.06 -41.36
N ALA A 375 12.54 5.19 -41.19
CA ALA A 375 13.68 5.29 -40.30
C ALA A 375 13.29 5.99 -38.99
N VAL A 376 13.59 5.34 -37.87
CA VAL A 376 13.23 5.79 -36.52
C VAL A 376 14.46 5.97 -35.62
N PRO A 377 14.43 6.89 -34.65
CA PRO A 377 15.46 7.01 -33.61
C PRO A 377 15.65 5.69 -32.86
N GLY A 378 16.89 5.38 -32.49
CA GLY A 378 17.20 4.20 -31.69
C GLY A 378 16.92 2.88 -32.41
N HIS A 379 16.28 1.95 -31.70
CA HIS A 379 15.91 0.63 -32.18
C HIS A 379 14.40 0.60 -32.53
N PRO A 380 13.99 0.07 -33.70
CA PRO A 380 12.59 0.09 -34.15
C PRO A 380 11.53 -0.47 -33.19
N LEU A 381 11.91 -1.42 -32.35
CA LEU A 381 11.03 -2.06 -31.36
C LEU A 381 11.13 -1.49 -29.93
N VAL A 382 11.97 -0.47 -29.70
CA VAL A 382 12.18 0.09 -28.35
C VAL A 382 11.53 1.47 -28.28
N ALA A 383 10.47 1.58 -27.46
CA ALA A 383 9.75 2.83 -27.20
C ALA A 383 9.21 3.58 -28.45
N GLU A 384 8.98 2.87 -29.55
CA GLU A 384 8.48 3.46 -30.82
C GLU A 384 7.04 3.02 -31.11
N ARG A 385 6.08 3.89 -30.77
CA ARG A 385 4.64 3.61 -30.81
C ARG A 385 4.10 3.42 -32.23
N ALA A 386 4.57 4.18 -33.21
CA ALA A 386 4.08 4.05 -34.59
C ALA A 386 4.42 2.67 -35.18
N VAL A 387 5.59 2.12 -34.84
CA VAL A 387 5.99 0.77 -35.26
C VAL A 387 5.12 -0.29 -34.59
N GLN A 388 4.79 -0.13 -33.30
CA GLN A 388 3.87 -1.04 -32.61
C GLN A 388 2.48 -1.07 -33.26
N ILE A 389 1.92 0.10 -33.60
CA ILE A 389 0.61 0.21 -34.27
C ILE A 389 0.67 -0.46 -35.66
N LEU A 390 1.72 -0.20 -36.42
CA LEU A 390 1.92 -0.80 -37.74
C LEU A 390 1.99 -2.34 -37.67
N LEU A 391 2.61 -2.90 -36.62
CA LEU A 391 2.74 -4.35 -36.43
C LEU A 391 1.50 -5.01 -35.79
N ALA A 392 0.65 -4.25 -35.10
CA ALA A 392 -0.48 -4.79 -34.35
C ALA A 392 -1.58 -5.39 -35.25
N GLN A 393 -1.65 -4.98 -36.52
CA GLN A 393 -2.67 -5.42 -37.46
C GLN A 393 -2.08 -5.75 -38.84
N PRO A 394 -2.63 -6.76 -39.55
CA PRO A 394 -2.21 -7.08 -40.90
C PRO A 394 -2.72 -6.02 -41.90
N HIS A 395 -1.87 -5.63 -42.85
CA HIS A 395 -2.21 -4.67 -43.91
C HIS A 395 -2.27 -5.39 -45.26
N PRO A 396 -3.45 -5.58 -45.87
CA PRO A 396 -3.56 -6.31 -47.14
C PRO A 396 -2.70 -5.67 -48.24
N GLY A 397 -1.79 -6.46 -48.83
CA GLY A 397 -0.91 -6.00 -49.90
C GLY A 397 0.38 -5.30 -49.43
N VAL A 398 0.56 -5.10 -48.11
CA VAL A 398 1.76 -4.51 -47.52
C VAL A 398 2.38 -5.48 -46.52
N GLU A 399 3.63 -5.85 -46.76
CA GLU A 399 4.48 -6.59 -45.83
C GLU A 399 5.31 -5.60 -44.99
N VAL A 400 5.51 -5.88 -43.71
CA VAL A 400 6.28 -5.03 -42.81
C VAL A 400 7.52 -5.80 -42.36
N GLU A 401 8.70 -5.28 -42.67
CA GLU A 401 9.98 -5.88 -42.30
C GLU A 401 10.70 -4.97 -41.30
N VAL A 402 11.05 -5.51 -40.13
CA VAL A 402 11.78 -4.77 -39.08
C VAL A 402 13.27 -5.11 -39.17
N GLY A 403 14.07 -4.10 -39.49
CA GLY A 403 15.52 -4.16 -39.50
C GLY A 403 16.16 -3.92 -38.13
N PRO A 404 17.48 -4.09 -38.02
CA PRO A 404 18.21 -3.86 -36.77
C PRO A 404 18.32 -2.37 -36.44
N GLY A 405 18.55 -2.08 -35.16
CA GLY A 405 18.95 -0.77 -34.66
C GLY A 405 19.79 -0.94 -33.39
N GLN A 406 20.54 0.08 -32.99
CA GLN A 406 21.16 0.11 -31.67
C GLN A 406 20.22 0.79 -30.69
N SER A 407 19.96 0.17 -29.53
CA SER A 407 19.14 0.77 -28.49
C SER A 407 19.97 1.72 -27.62
N PHE A 408 19.32 2.70 -26.99
CA PHE A 408 19.96 3.47 -25.91
C PHE A 408 20.42 2.56 -24.77
N LEU A 409 19.73 1.42 -24.57
CA LEU A 409 20.00 0.48 -23.49
C LEU A 409 21.42 -0.11 -23.58
N ASP A 410 21.86 -0.49 -24.78
CA ASP A 410 23.19 -1.08 -25.00
C ASP A 410 24.29 -0.09 -24.60
N LEU A 411 24.10 1.18 -24.96
CA LEU A 411 25.04 2.24 -24.63
C LEU A 411 24.98 2.61 -23.15
N ALA A 412 23.78 2.77 -22.60
CA ALA A 412 23.60 3.09 -21.19
C ALA A 412 24.20 1.99 -20.30
N ALA A 413 23.97 0.72 -20.62
CA ALA A 413 24.55 -0.41 -19.90
C ALA A 413 26.08 -0.39 -19.94
N ALA A 414 26.66 -0.18 -21.13
CA ALA A 414 28.10 -0.08 -21.30
C ALA A 414 28.71 1.11 -20.52
N ARG A 415 28.02 2.27 -20.48
CA ARG A 415 28.49 3.45 -19.73
C ARG A 415 28.35 3.32 -18.23
N LEU A 416 27.29 2.66 -17.77
CA LEU A 416 27.05 2.37 -16.36
C LEU A 416 27.90 1.21 -15.83
N GLY A 417 28.53 0.44 -16.73
CA GLY A 417 29.35 -0.71 -16.38
C GLY A 417 28.53 -1.86 -15.78
N ILE A 418 27.29 -2.03 -16.25
CA ILE A 418 26.37 -3.06 -15.76
C ILE A 418 26.27 -4.20 -16.77
N ASP A 419 26.03 -5.41 -16.28
CA ASP A 419 25.71 -6.57 -17.10
C ASP A 419 24.19 -6.83 -17.03
N PRO A 420 23.44 -6.65 -18.13
CA PRO A 420 22.01 -6.95 -18.16
C PRO A 420 21.64 -8.39 -17.75
N VAL A 421 22.59 -9.34 -17.81
CA VAL A 421 22.38 -10.73 -17.36
C VAL A 421 22.20 -10.83 -15.85
N GLU A 422 22.71 -9.87 -15.07
CA GLU A 422 22.48 -9.80 -13.61
C GLU A 422 21.01 -9.55 -13.27
N GLY A 423 20.22 -9.11 -14.25
CA GLY A 423 18.78 -8.89 -14.13
C GLY A 423 18.43 -7.44 -14.44
N LEU A 424 17.53 -7.25 -15.40
CA LEU A 424 17.20 -5.95 -15.97
C LEU A 424 15.68 -5.77 -16.10
N LEU A 425 15.19 -4.61 -15.67
CA LEU A 425 13.87 -4.07 -15.96
C LEU A 425 14.01 -2.85 -16.86
N LEU A 426 13.20 -2.81 -17.92
CA LEU A 426 13.01 -1.64 -18.76
C LEU A 426 11.54 -1.23 -18.67
N LEU A 427 11.29 -0.08 -18.07
CA LEU A 427 9.96 0.44 -17.76
C LEU A 427 9.73 1.77 -18.48
N ASP A 428 8.46 2.10 -18.64
CA ASP A 428 7.98 3.34 -19.26
C ASP A 428 7.64 4.36 -18.16
N GLY A 429 8.27 5.54 -18.19
CA GLY A 429 8.00 6.61 -17.24
C GLY A 429 6.59 7.21 -17.34
N LEU A 430 5.91 7.07 -18.48
CA LEU A 430 4.53 7.53 -18.66
C LEU A 430 3.48 6.61 -18.04
N ALA A 431 3.81 5.33 -17.91
CA ALA A 431 2.90 4.29 -17.44
C ALA A 431 3.50 3.49 -16.27
N LEU A 432 4.43 4.11 -15.53
CA LEU A 432 5.12 3.48 -14.42
C LEU A 432 4.14 3.18 -13.30
N ARG A 433 4.16 1.95 -12.80
CA ARG A 433 3.39 1.54 -11.64
C ARG A 433 4.28 0.86 -10.61
N HIS A 434 3.91 1.02 -9.33
CA HIS A 434 4.68 0.47 -8.22
C HIS A 434 4.80 -1.07 -8.27
N ASP A 435 3.78 -1.78 -8.78
CA ASP A 435 3.72 -3.25 -8.88
C ASP A 435 4.75 -3.85 -9.85
N GLN A 436 5.36 -3.01 -10.70
CA GLN A 436 6.36 -3.42 -11.68
C GLN A 436 7.79 -3.30 -11.13
N LEU A 437 7.98 -2.62 -10.00
CA LEU A 437 9.30 -2.35 -9.45
C LEU A 437 9.85 -3.60 -8.76
N ASN A 438 11.15 -3.86 -8.97
CA ASN A 438 11.88 -4.87 -8.24
C ASN A 438 13.21 -4.28 -7.76
N PRO A 439 13.42 -4.12 -6.45
CA PRO A 439 14.61 -3.46 -5.92
C PRO A 439 15.89 -4.26 -6.13
N ARG A 440 15.83 -5.51 -6.59
CA ARG A 440 16.99 -6.36 -6.84
C ARG A 440 17.53 -6.27 -8.26
N LEU A 441 16.78 -5.65 -9.17
CA LEU A 441 17.11 -5.62 -10.60
C LEU A 441 17.60 -4.24 -11.03
N HIS A 442 18.48 -4.22 -12.03
CA HIS A 442 18.82 -2.98 -12.71
C HIS A 442 17.57 -2.43 -13.38
N THR A 443 17.14 -1.22 -13.04
CA THR A 443 15.90 -0.67 -13.60
C THR A 443 16.19 0.57 -14.44
N PHE A 444 15.85 0.51 -15.73
CA PHE A 444 15.81 1.68 -16.60
C PHE A 444 14.36 2.13 -16.77
N ILE A 445 14.14 3.43 -16.59
CA ILE A 445 12.85 4.07 -16.83
C ILE A 445 13.07 5.06 -17.98
N ALA A 446 12.53 4.70 -19.13
CA ALA A 446 12.59 5.51 -20.36
C ALA A 446 11.47 6.56 -20.37
N GLN A 447 11.49 7.43 -21.38
CA GLN A 447 10.44 8.43 -21.62
C GLN A 447 10.25 9.44 -20.46
N VAL A 448 11.33 9.77 -19.75
CA VAL A 448 11.32 10.82 -18.71
C VAL A 448 11.56 12.18 -19.36
N TYR A 449 10.63 12.64 -20.20
CA TYR A 449 10.90 13.73 -21.14
C TYR A 449 10.79 15.14 -20.56
N ASP A 450 10.15 15.29 -19.40
CA ASP A 450 10.03 16.58 -18.73
C ASP A 450 10.00 16.41 -17.20
N ARG A 451 9.94 17.55 -16.52
CA ARG A 451 9.92 17.63 -15.06
C ARG A 451 8.64 17.04 -14.45
N ALA A 452 7.50 17.11 -15.14
CA ALA A 452 6.25 16.55 -14.63
C ALA A 452 6.34 15.02 -14.60
N VAL A 453 6.81 14.40 -15.68
CA VAL A 453 7.06 12.94 -15.72
C VAL A 453 8.13 12.54 -14.71
N ALA A 454 9.22 13.31 -14.61
CA ALA A 454 10.24 13.06 -13.59
C ALA A 454 9.67 13.11 -12.15
N SER A 455 8.73 14.01 -11.88
CA SER A 455 8.03 14.09 -10.59
C SER A 455 7.17 12.87 -10.32
N GLU A 456 6.39 12.38 -11.30
CA GLU A 456 5.57 11.18 -11.13
C GLU A 456 6.42 9.91 -10.93
N VAL A 457 7.49 9.79 -11.71
CA VAL A 457 8.48 8.70 -11.57
C VAL A 457 9.12 8.75 -10.19
N LYS A 458 9.53 9.92 -9.71
CA LYS A 458 10.08 10.13 -8.36
C LYS A 458 9.13 9.62 -7.29
N LEU A 459 7.86 10.06 -7.33
CA LEU A 459 6.86 9.70 -6.33
C LEU A 459 6.60 8.19 -6.33
N THR A 460 6.50 7.58 -7.51
CA THR A 460 6.29 6.13 -7.64
C THR A 460 7.49 5.34 -7.08
N LEU A 461 8.72 5.78 -7.33
CA LEU A 461 9.91 5.16 -6.76
C LEU A 461 10.00 5.35 -5.23
N MET A 462 9.57 6.50 -4.71
CA MET A 462 9.58 6.79 -3.27
C MET A 462 8.64 5.90 -2.44
N GLU A 463 7.73 5.16 -3.07
CA GLU A 463 6.92 4.15 -2.36
C GLU A 463 7.77 2.96 -1.88
N LEU A 464 8.89 2.69 -2.56
CA LEU A 464 9.79 1.56 -2.29
C LEU A 464 11.17 2.01 -1.82
N TYR A 465 11.74 3.04 -2.45
CA TYR A 465 13.08 3.54 -2.18
C TYR A 465 13.05 4.76 -1.26
N PRO A 466 14.04 4.92 -0.36
CA PRO A 466 14.26 6.15 0.37
C PRO A 466 14.45 7.34 -0.56
N ASP A 467 14.10 8.53 -0.10
CA ASP A 467 14.26 9.77 -0.85
C ASP A 467 15.72 10.12 -1.19
N GLU A 468 16.65 9.71 -0.34
CA GLU A 468 18.09 9.85 -0.55
C GLU A 468 18.70 8.75 -1.41
N TYR A 469 17.92 7.78 -1.87
CA TYR A 469 18.42 6.66 -2.68
C TYR A 469 19.07 7.18 -3.97
N GLU A 470 20.32 6.79 -4.22
CA GLU A 470 21.06 7.29 -5.37
C GLU A 470 20.60 6.64 -6.67
N VAL A 471 20.21 7.48 -7.62
CA VAL A 471 19.83 7.13 -8.98
C VAL A 471 20.77 7.81 -9.97
N VAL A 472 20.82 7.33 -11.21
CA VAL A 472 21.60 7.96 -12.27
C VAL A 472 20.66 8.47 -13.34
N VAL A 473 20.69 9.77 -13.60
CA VAL A 473 19.96 10.39 -14.70
C VAL A 473 20.90 10.44 -15.91
N VAL A 474 20.47 9.82 -17.00
CA VAL A 474 21.25 9.66 -18.23
C VAL A 474 20.53 10.42 -19.34
N ARG A 475 21.23 11.35 -20.00
CA ARG A 475 20.73 12.07 -21.17
C ARG A 475 21.60 11.77 -22.37
N ALA A 476 20.95 11.51 -23.51
CA ALA A 476 21.59 11.33 -24.82
C ALA A 476 22.76 10.32 -24.78
N ALA A 477 22.50 9.13 -24.18
CA ALA A 477 23.51 8.09 -24.02
C ALA A 477 24.21 7.76 -25.36
N GLY A 478 25.53 7.93 -25.40
CA GLY A 478 26.34 7.69 -26.59
C GLY A 478 26.42 8.82 -27.61
N VAL A 479 25.72 9.94 -27.43
CA VAL A 479 25.79 11.08 -28.34
C VAL A 479 26.97 11.99 -27.95
N ARG A 480 28.00 12.05 -28.81
CA ARG A 480 29.20 12.84 -28.53
C ARG A 480 28.87 14.32 -28.33
N GLY A 481 29.28 14.87 -27.19
CA GLY A 481 29.10 16.28 -26.86
C GLY A 481 27.74 16.63 -26.24
N GLU A 482 26.78 15.71 -26.26
CA GLU A 482 25.44 15.89 -25.66
C GLU A 482 25.19 14.92 -24.49
N GLU A 483 25.94 13.80 -24.44
CA GLU A 483 25.90 12.81 -23.36
C GLU A 483 26.15 13.46 -22.00
N ARG A 484 25.22 13.24 -21.08
CA ARG A 484 25.35 13.64 -19.69
C ARG A 484 24.86 12.51 -18.79
N MET A 485 25.62 12.23 -17.73
CA MET A 485 25.25 11.26 -16.71
C MET A 485 25.53 11.86 -15.35
N GLU A 486 24.51 11.89 -14.50
CA GLU A 486 24.61 12.48 -13.17
C GLU A 486 24.00 11.55 -12.14
N ARG A 487 24.77 11.24 -11.09
CA ARG A 487 24.28 10.51 -9.94
C ARG A 487 23.68 11.51 -8.97
N VAL A 488 22.41 11.33 -8.64
CA VAL A 488 21.66 12.24 -7.78
C VAL A 488 20.80 11.44 -6.80
N PRO A 489 20.49 12.01 -5.63
CA PRO A 489 19.43 11.48 -4.77
C PRO A 489 18.07 11.47 -5.50
N LEU A 490 17.23 10.49 -5.19
CA LEU A 490 15.91 10.33 -5.83
C LEU A 490 15.05 11.60 -5.72
N TYR A 491 15.10 12.33 -4.60
CA TYR A 491 14.34 13.57 -4.44
C TYR A 491 14.73 14.70 -5.41
N GLU A 492 15.90 14.61 -6.04
CA GLU A 492 16.50 15.69 -6.84
C GLU A 492 16.22 15.54 -8.34
N ILE A 493 15.71 14.39 -8.80
CA ILE A 493 15.58 14.11 -10.24
C ILE A 493 14.75 15.16 -10.98
N ASP A 494 13.62 15.61 -10.43
CA ASP A 494 12.74 16.58 -11.07
C ASP A 494 13.24 18.04 -10.99
N ARG A 495 14.38 18.27 -10.32
CA ARG A 495 15.04 19.58 -10.20
C ARG A 495 16.09 19.81 -11.28
N LEU A 496 16.47 18.76 -12.00
CA LEU A 496 17.45 18.84 -13.07
C LEU A 496 16.87 19.66 -14.24
N ALA A 497 17.46 20.83 -14.50
CA ALA A 497 17.00 21.76 -15.54
C ALA A 497 17.23 21.25 -16.98
N TRP A 498 17.98 20.16 -17.13
CA TRP A 498 18.38 19.59 -18.42
C TRP A 498 17.61 18.32 -18.80
N ILE A 499 16.58 17.94 -18.04
CA ILE A 499 15.68 16.85 -18.42
C ILE A 499 14.96 17.22 -19.72
N ASP A 500 14.98 16.27 -20.66
CA ASP A 500 14.34 16.35 -21.96
C ASP A 500 13.97 14.96 -22.49
N HIS A 501 13.43 14.90 -23.69
CA HIS A 501 13.00 13.68 -24.38
C HIS A 501 14.10 12.62 -24.61
N LEU A 502 15.38 12.92 -24.38
CA LEU A 502 16.49 11.97 -24.45
C LEU A 502 16.93 11.49 -23.07
N THR A 503 16.15 11.80 -22.03
CA THR A 503 16.46 11.45 -20.65
C THR A 503 15.89 10.07 -20.29
N THR A 504 16.74 9.27 -19.67
CA THR A 504 16.44 7.95 -19.09
C THR A 504 16.92 7.95 -17.65
N LEU A 505 16.09 7.48 -16.74
CA LEU A 505 16.47 7.26 -15.36
C LEU A 505 16.96 5.83 -15.17
N TYR A 506 18.10 5.66 -14.51
CA TYR A 506 18.63 4.37 -14.09
C TYR A 506 18.62 4.26 -12.57
N VAL A 507 17.97 3.22 -12.06
CA VAL A 507 17.91 2.88 -10.64
C VAL A 507 18.76 1.62 -10.41
N PRO A 508 19.87 1.71 -9.65
CA PRO A 508 20.70 0.55 -9.37
C PRO A 508 20.01 -0.42 -8.40
N PRO A 509 20.36 -1.72 -8.43
CA PRO A 509 19.90 -2.70 -7.45
C PRO A 509 20.22 -2.28 -6.02
N ALA A 510 19.23 -2.40 -5.14
CA ALA A 510 19.35 -2.12 -3.72
C ALA A 510 20.22 -3.17 -3.03
N LYS A 511 21.14 -2.68 -2.21
CA LYS A 511 21.95 -3.48 -1.28
C LYS A 511 21.53 -3.27 0.17
N ASP A 512 20.78 -2.21 0.42
CA ASP A 512 20.31 -1.84 1.74
C ASP A 512 19.17 -2.76 2.20
N ALA A 513 19.34 -3.34 3.39
CA ALA A 513 18.36 -4.24 3.98
C ALA A 513 17.00 -3.57 4.19
N ALA A 514 16.94 -2.28 4.55
CA ALA A 514 15.69 -1.54 4.76
C ALA A 514 14.85 -1.45 3.48
N VAL A 515 15.49 -1.37 2.31
CA VAL A 515 14.79 -1.41 1.01
C VAL A 515 14.35 -2.85 0.71
N LEU A 516 15.26 -3.81 0.89
CA LEU A 516 14.99 -5.21 0.57
C LEU A 516 13.94 -5.84 1.49
N TYR A 517 13.81 -5.44 2.75
CA TYR A 517 12.78 -5.96 3.66
C TYR A 517 11.36 -5.53 3.29
N ARG A 518 11.22 -4.50 2.44
CA ARG A 518 9.92 -4.08 1.89
C ARG A 518 9.56 -4.83 0.60
N ASP A 519 10.46 -5.67 0.08
CA ASP A 519 10.22 -6.53 -1.08
C ASP A 519 9.37 -7.74 -0.70
N LEU A 520 8.30 -8.00 -1.48
CA LEU A 520 7.36 -9.10 -1.23
C LEU A 520 8.01 -10.48 -1.28
N HIS A 521 9.18 -10.61 -1.90
CA HIS A 521 9.92 -11.86 -2.02
C HIS A 521 10.91 -12.11 -0.88
N GLU A 522 11.22 -11.11 -0.06
CA GLU A 522 12.29 -11.22 0.93
C GLU A 522 11.90 -12.09 2.12
N ALA A 523 10.72 -11.88 2.72
CA ALA A 523 10.27 -12.71 3.84
C ALA A 523 10.15 -14.22 3.47
N PRO A 524 9.53 -14.60 2.33
CA PRO A 524 9.54 -16.00 1.87
C PRO A 524 10.96 -16.57 1.70
N ARG A 525 11.90 -15.78 1.14
CA ARG A 525 13.31 -16.18 0.99
C ARG A 525 13.98 -16.41 2.34
N ILE A 526 13.72 -15.54 3.32
CA ILE A 526 14.26 -15.69 4.69
C ILE A 526 13.74 -16.99 5.32
N VAL A 527 12.43 -17.27 5.21
CA VAL A 527 11.84 -18.52 5.72
C VAL A 527 12.46 -19.76 5.08
N GLU A 528 12.71 -19.73 3.77
CA GLU A 528 13.45 -20.79 3.08
C GLU A 528 14.86 -20.98 3.66
N VAL A 529 15.59 -19.89 3.92
CA VAL A 529 16.93 -19.95 4.55
C VAL A 529 16.85 -20.51 5.97
N LEU A 530 15.88 -20.07 6.77
CA LEU A 530 15.67 -20.54 8.15
C LEU A 530 15.38 -22.03 8.22
N ARG A 531 14.66 -22.58 7.23
CA ARG A 531 14.36 -24.02 7.16
C ARG A 531 15.38 -24.82 6.33
N GLY A 532 16.31 -24.15 5.66
CA GLY A 532 17.35 -24.79 4.86
C GLY A 532 18.34 -25.63 5.70
N PRO A 533 19.25 -26.39 5.06
CA PRO A 533 20.18 -27.29 5.75
C PRO A 533 21.05 -26.62 6.84
N ASN A 534 21.42 -25.36 6.63
CA ASN A 534 22.21 -24.53 7.55
C ASN A 534 21.35 -23.51 8.33
N GLY A 535 20.03 -23.69 8.32
CA GLY A 535 19.07 -22.79 8.94
C GLY A 535 18.90 -23.01 10.45
N CYS A 536 17.90 -22.35 11.02
CA CYS A 536 17.57 -22.40 12.43
C CYS A 536 17.06 -23.81 12.84
N PRO A 537 17.64 -24.46 13.87
CA PRO A 537 17.21 -25.78 14.32
C PRO A 537 15.75 -25.83 14.81
N TRP A 538 15.25 -24.73 15.37
CA TRP A 538 13.87 -24.66 15.85
C TRP A 538 12.88 -24.66 14.67
N ASP A 539 13.10 -23.79 13.68
CA ASP A 539 12.25 -23.69 12.48
C ASP A 539 12.20 -25.01 11.73
N ARG A 540 13.37 -25.62 11.48
CA ARG A 540 13.48 -26.92 10.79
C ARG A 540 12.71 -28.05 11.46
N LYS A 541 12.56 -28.02 12.79
CA LYS A 541 11.83 -29.06 13.54
C LYS A 541 10.31 -28.88 13.46
N GLN A 542 9.83 -27.70 13.06
CA GLN A 542 8.40 -27.42 13.03
C GLN A 542 7.66 -28.24 11.97
N THR A 543 6.41 -28.55 12.31
CA THR A 543 5.44 -29.28 11.49
C THR A 543 4.11 -28.51 11.49
N HIS A 544 3.18 -28.83 10.59
CA HIS A 544 1.85 -28.22 10.61
C HIS A 544 1.14 -28.38 11.97
N ALA A 545 1.30 -29.54 12.62
CA ALA A 545 0.68 -29.80 13.92
C ALA A 545 1.29 -28.97 15.05
N SER A 546 2.62 -28.79 15.06
CA SER A 546 3.29 -27.99 16.09
C SER A 546 3.05 -26.49 15.91
N LEU A 547 2.84 -26.02 14.68
CA LEU A 547 2.56 -24.62 14.38
C LEU A 547 1.10 -24.20 14.55
N ARG A 548 0.16 -25.16 14.59
CA ARG A 548 -1.28 -24.89 14.70
C ARG A 548 -1.64 -23.91 15.83
N LYS A 549 -1.00 -24.03 17.00
CA LYS A 549 -1.31 -23.17 18.15
C LYS A 549 -0.93 -21.71 17.88
N TYR A 550 0.21 -21.45 17.22
CA TYR A 550 0.68 -20.11 16.91
C TYR A 550 -0.26 -19.43 15.91
N VAL A 551 -0.75 -20.15 14.89
CA VAL A 551 -1.77 -19.62 13.96
C VAL A 551 -3.02 -19.10 14.70
N VAL A 552 -3.42 -19.79 15.78
CA VAL A 552 -4.56 -19.37 16.60
C VAL A 552 -4.17 -18.18 17.47
N GLU A 553 -3.04 -18.26 18.17
CA GLU A 553 -2.50 -17.18 19.01
C GLU A 553 -2.39 -15.87 18.21
N GLU A 554 -1.65 -15.84 17.09
CA GLU A 554 -1.48 -14.62 16.26
C GLU A 554 -2.81 -14.09 15.72
N ALA A 555 -3.78 -14.96 15.42
CA ALA A 555 -5.08 -14.52 14.93
C ALA A 555 -5.90 -13.80 16.02
N TYR A 556 -5.72 -14.16 17.28
CA TYR A 556 -6.34 -13.45 18.41
C TYR A 556 -5.57 -12.17 18.74
N GLU A 557 -4.24 -12.15 18.59
CA GLU A 557 -3.43 -10.93 18.79
C GLU A 557 -3.76 -9.88 17.71
N VAL A 558 -3.96 -10.29 16.45
CA VAL A 558 -4.53 -9.42 15.40
C VAL A 558 -5.90 -8.87 15.80
N ALA A 559 -6.79 -9.71 16.36
CA ALA A 559 -8.12 -9.26 16.78
C ALA A 559 -8.05 -8.26 17.96
N GLU A 560 -7.12 -8.48 18.90
CA GLU A 560 -6.86 -7.55 20.00
C GLU A 560 -6.31 -6.23 19.50
N ALA A 561 -5.33 -6.24 18.59
CA ALA A 561 -4.79 -5.01 18.00
C ALA A 561 -5.84 -4.19 17.23
N ILE A 562 -6.82 -4.86 16.59
CA ILE A 562 -7.99 -4.20 15.98
C ILE A 562 -8.87 -3.55 17.04
N ASP A 563 -9.20 -4.28 18.11
CA ASP A 563 -10.05 -3.78 19.22
C ASP A 563 -9.40 -2.57 19.92
N GLU A 564 -8.08 -2.50 19.98
CA GLU A 564 -7.31 -1.40 20.60
C GLU A 564 -7.13 -0.18 19.68
N GLY A 565 -7.39 -0.31 18.37
CA GLY A 565 -7.19 0.77 17.40
C GLY A 565 -5.72 1.17 17.20
N ASP A 566 -4.77 0.31 17.57
CA ASP A 566 -3.34 0.54 17.41
C ASP A 566 -2.86 0.02 16.04
N ALA A 567 -2.64 0.95 15.11
CA ALA A 567 -2.25 0.62 13.74
C ALA A 567 -0.83 0.05 13.61
N ASP A 568 0.09 0.39 14.52
CA ASP A 568 1.47 -0.11 14.48
C ASP A 568 1.50 -1.53 15.04
N HIS A 569 0.82 -1.77 16.17
CA HIS A 569 0.62 -3.11 16.73
C HIS A 569 -0.11 -4.02 15.73
N LEU A 570 -1.19 -3.55 15.09
CA LEU A 570 -1.88 -4.33 14.06
C LEU A 570 -0.96 -4.73 12.90
N ALA A 571 -0.03 -3.87 12.49
CA ALA A 571 0.91 -4.18 11.42
C ALA A 571 1.93 -5.25 11.85
N GLU A 572 2.35 -5.24 13.11
CA GLU A 572 3.22 -6.26 13.72
C GLU A 572 2.52 -7.63 13.74
N GLU A 573 1.31 -7.69 14.31
CA GLU A 573 0.53 -8.93 14.44
C GLU A 573 0.13 -9.54 13.08
N LEU A 574 -0.21 -8.71 12.10
CA LEU A 574 -0.43 -9.17 10.73
C LEU A 574 0.84 -9.77 10.11
N GLY A 575 2.01 -9.27 10.48
CA GLY A 575 3.31 -9.81 10.10
C GLY A 575 3.55 -11.19 10.70
N ASP A 576 3.23 -11.38 11.98
CA ASP A 576 3.40 -12.66 12.67
C ASP A 576 2.41 -13.72 12.18
N LEU A 577 1.16 -13.33 11.92
CA LEU A 577 0.20 -14.21 11.25
C LEU A 577 0.67 -14.60 9.84
N LEU A 578 1.24 -13.65 9.09
CA LEU A 578 1.83 -13.92 7.77
C LEU A 578 3.02 -14.89 7.86
N LEU A 579 3.88 -14.74 8.88
CA LEU A 579 4.99 -15.67 9.14
C LEU A 579 4.47 -17.12 9.27
N GLN A 580 3.36 -17.32 9.98
CA GLN A 580 2.75 -18.65 10.07
C GLN A 580 2.33 -19.18 8.69
N ILE A 581 1.68 -18.37 7.86
CA ILE A 581 1.30 -18.75 6.49
C ILE A 581 2.55 -19.17 5.68
N LEU A 582 3.63 -18.40 5.76
CA LEU A 582 4.88 -18.68 5.06
C LEU A 582 5.54 -19.98 5.53
N LEU A 583 5.58 -20.22 6.85
CA LEU A 583 6.11 -21.47 7.42
C LEU A 583 5.30 -22.69 6.97
N HIS A 584 3.97 -22.60 7.00
CA HIS A 584 3.10 -23.67 6.51
C HIS A 584 3.30 -23.91 5.01
N ALA A 585 3.33 -22.87 4.19
CA ALA A 585 3.58 -23.02 2.75
C ALA A 585 4.94 -23.66 2.47
N ARG A 586 5.97 -23.33 3.26
CA ARG A 586 7.30 -23.93 3.09
C ARG A 586 7.35 -25.40 3.53
N ILE A 587 6.71 -25.76 4.63
CA ILE A 587 6.58 -27.17 5.07
C ILE A 587 5.88 -28.01 4.00
N ALA A 588 4.80 -27.49 3.42
CA ALA A 588 4.06 -28.18 2.36
C ALA A 588 4.89 -28.33 1.07
N GLU A 589 5.68 -27.31 0.71
CA GLU A 589 6.59 -27.36 -0.43
C GLU A 589 7.69 -28.42 -0.23
N GLU A 590 8.26 -28.51 0.98
CA GLU A 590 9.24 -29.55 1.35
C GLU A 590 8.66 -30.97 1.26
N ALA A 591 7.37 -31.12 1.52
CA ALA A 591 6.63 -32.38 1.38
C ALA A 591 6.15 -32.65 -0.08
N GLY A 592 6.29 -31.67 -0.98
CA GLY A 592 5.81 -31.77 -2.36
C GLY A 592 4.28 -31.70 -2.51
N GLU A 593 3.59 -31.09 -1.54
CA GLU A 593 2.11 -31.02 -1.49
C GLU A 593 1.57 -29.78 -2.22
N PHE A 594 2.00 -28.58 -1.81
CA PHE A 594 1.67 -27.31 -2.46
C PHE A 594 2.73 -26.26 -2.14
N THR A 595 2.72 -25.16 -2.88
CA THR A 595 3.64 -24.02 -2.72
C THR A 595 2.90 -22.76 -2.30
N LEU A 596 3.65 -21.74 -1.87
CA LEU A 596 3.09 -20.40 -1.63
C LEU A 596 2.38 -19.84 -2.87
N ARG A 597 2.86 -20.17 -4.08
CA ARG A 597 2.22 -19.76 -5.34
C ARG A 597 0.84 -20.38 -5.50
N ASP A 598 0.64 -21.62 -5.06
CA ASP A 598 -0.66 -22.30 -5.11
C ASP A 598 -1.65 -21.65 -4.14
N VAL A 599 -1.17 -21.20 -2.97
CA VAL A 599 -1.97 -20.41 -2.01
C VAL A 599 -2.46 -19.10 -2.66
N PHE A 600 -1.55 -18.34 -3.29
CA PHE A 600 -1.91 -17.11 -4.02
C PHE A 600 -2.87 -17.38 -5.18
N ALA A 601 -2.62 -18.42 -5.98
CA ALA A 601 -3.47 -18.78 -7.11
C ALA A 601 -4.89 -19.14 -6.65
N GLY A 602 -5.02 -19.94 -5.59
CA GLY A 602 -6.30 -20.29 -4.98
C GLY A 602 -7.06 -19.07 -4.44
N LEU A 603 -6.35 -18.14 -3.77
CA LEU A 603 -6.93 -16.89 -3.28
C LEU A 603 -7.38 -15.98 -4.43
N ALA A 604 -6.52 -15.71 -5.40
CA ALA A 604 -6.81 -14.82 -6.52
C ALA A 604 -8.00 -15.32 -7.34
N ALA A 605 -8.00 -16.60 -7.72
CA ALA A 605 -9.12 -17.20 -8.46
C ALA A 605 -10.45 -17.13 -7.67
N LYS A 606 -10.38 -17.29 -6.35
CA LYS A 606 -11.54 -17.16 -5.46
C LYS A 606 -12.02 -15.72 -5.34
N LEU A 607 -11.13 -14.73 -5.24
CA LEU A 607 -11.48 -13.32 -5.18
C LEU A 607 -12.14 -12.87 -6.48
N VAL A 608 -11.58 -13.22 -7.64
CA VAL A 608 -12.18 -12.90 -8.95
C VAL A 608 -13.56 -13.54 -9.08
N ARG A 609 -13.68 -14.84 -8.78
CA ARG A 609 -14.97 -15.57 -8.89
C ARG A 609 -16.06 -15.01 -7.97
N ARG A 610 -15.70 -14.54 -6.77
CA ARG A 610 -16.65 -14.03 -5.77
C ARG A 610 -17.04 -12.56 -5.97
N HIS A 611 -16.40 -11.87 -6.91
CA HIS A 611 -16.71 -10.49 -7.27
C HIS A 611 -17.00 -10.37 -8.78
N PRO A 612 -18.01 -11.09 -9.31
CA PRO A 612 -18.39 -10.98 -10.72
C PRO A 612 -18.87 -9.56 -11.09
N HIS A 613 -19.27 -8.77 -10.10
CA HIS A 613 -19.65 -7.36 -10.29
C HIS A 613 -18.45 -6.39 -10.41
N VAL A 614 -17.24 -6.84 -10.05
CA VAL A 614 -16.00 -6.06 -10.20
C VAL A 614 -15.20 -6.55 -11.41
N PHE A 615 -15.13 -7.88 -11.60
CA PHE A 615 -14.27 -8.51 -12.61
C PHE A 615 -15.03 -9.16 -13.78
N GLY A 616 -16.37 -9.09 -13.79
CA GLY A 616 -17.24 -9.64 -14.83
C GLY A 616 -18.33 -8.66 -15.23
N ASP A 617 -19.43 -9.18 -15.75
CA ASP A 617 -20.52 -8.37 -16.35
C ASP A 617 -21.70 -8.10 -15.41
N GLU A 618 -21.68 -8.64 -14.18
CA GLU A 618 -22.76 -8.40 -13.22
C GLU A 618 -22.69 -6.96 -12.66
N VAL A 619 -23.83 -6.43 -12.20
CA VAL A 619 -23.89 -5.07 -11.64
C VAL A 619 -24.45 -5.14 -10.24
N ALA A 620 -23.65 -4.73 -9.25
CA ALA A 620 -24.09 -4.51 -7.87
C ALA A 620 -24.08 -3.01 -7.57
N LYS A 621 -25.17 -2.45 -7.04
CA LYS A 621 -25.30 -1.02 -6.76
C LYS A 621 -25.22 -0.70 -5.26
N THR A 622 -25.50 -1.68 -4.42
CA THR A 622 -25.54 -1.55 -2.96
C THR A 622 -24.75 -2.66 -2.28
N ALA A 623 -24.37 -2.45 -1.01
CA ALA A 623 -23.69 -3.46 -0.21
C ALA A 623 -24.53 -4.74 -0.01
N ASP A 624 -25.86 -4.61 0.03
CA ASP A 624 -26.76 -5.76 0.16
C ASP A 624 -26.86 -6.58 -1.14
N ASP A 625 -26.79 -5.93 -2.31
CA ASP A 625 -26.67 -6.64 -3.60
C ASP A 625 -25.40 -7.50 -3.63
N VAL A 626 -24.28 -6.94 -3.15
CA VAL A 626 -22.99 -7.65 -3.06
C VAL A 626 -23.09 -8.86 -2.13
N ARG A 627 -23.72 -8.70 -0.96
CA ARG A 627 -23.95 -9.81 -0.01
C ARG A 627 -24.79 -10.92 -0.64
N GLY A 628 -25.86 -10.57 -1.36
CA GLY A 628 -26.72 -11.53 -2.06
C GLY A 628 -25.96 -12.36 -3.10
N ILE A 629 -25.17 -11.70 -3.95
CA ILE A 629 -24.30 -12.35 -4.94
C ILE A 629 -23.29 -13.27 -4.24
N TRP A 630 -22.68 -12.81 -3.14
CA TRP A 630 -21.70 -13.58 -2.41
C TRP A 630 -22.27 -14.84 -1.76
N GLU A 631 -23.48 -14.75 -1.20
CA GLU A 631 -24.20 -15.89 -0.63
C GLU A 631 -24.52 -16.94 -1.73
N GLN A 632 -24.99 -16.49 -2.90
CA GLN A 632 -25.26 -17.35 -4.05
C GLN A 632 -24.02 -18.05 -4.57
N VAL A 633 -22.92 -17.32 -4.83
CA VAL A 633 -21.65 -17.91 -5.28
C VAL A 633 -21.12 -18.94 -4.25
N LYS A 634 -21.27 -18.68 -2.95
CA LYS A 634 -20.90 -19.65 -1.90
C LYS A 634 -21.80 -20.89 -1.87
N GLN A 635 -23.07 -20.78 -2.26
CA GLN A 635 -23.97 -21.94 -2.35
C GLN A 635 -23.61 -22.81 -3.56
N ASP A 636 -23.29 -22.18 -4.70
CA ASP A 636 -22.89 -22.88 -5.92
C ASP A 636 -21.52 -23.58 -5.75
N GLU A 637 -20.57 -22.94 -5.04
CA GLU A 637 -19.31 -23.58 -4.63
C GLU A 637 -19.56 -24.85 -3.79
N ARG A 638 -20.51 -24.78 -2.86
CA ARG A 638 -20.86 -25.92 -1.99
C ARG A 638 -21.56 -27.05 -2.75
N ARG A 639 -22.35 -26.76 -3.79
CA ARG A 639 -22.98 -27.77 -4.65
C ARG A 639 -21.99 -28.56 -5.49
N ASN A 640 -20.85 -27.95 -5.85
CA ASN A 640 -19.83 -28.59 -6.68
C ASN A 640 -18.80 -29.42 -5.89
N GLU A 641 -18.79 -29.31 -4.56
CA GLU A 641 -18.02 -30.20 -3.69
C GLU A 641 -18.91 -31.39 -3.30
N GLU A 642 -18.56 -32.62 -3.70
CA GLU A 642 -19.23 -33.85 -3.24
C GLU A 642 -19.07 -33.99 -1.71
N ARG A 643 -19.98 -33.38 -0.94
CA ARG A 643 -20.08 -33.54 0.51
C ARG A 643 -21.38 -34.25 0.85
N GLU A 644 -21.33 -35.11 1.86
CA GLU A 644 -22.51 -35.80 2.40
C GLU A 644 -23.61 -34.79 2.76
N GLU A 645 -24.84 -35.07 2.34
CA GLU A 645 -26.04 -34.28 2.63
C GLU A 645 -26.38 -34.34 4.13
N SER A 646 -25.69 -33.54 4.94
CA SER A 646 -26.03 -33.29 6.34
C SER A 646 -26.52 -31.86 6.52
N ALA A 647 -27.52 -31.66 7.38
CA ALA A 647 -27.97 -30.32 7.80
C ALA A 647 -26.82 -29.47 8.40
N LEU A 648 -25.77 -30.14 8.88
CA LEU A 648 -24.57 -29.52 9.47
C LEU A 648 -23.37 -29.46 8.49
N SER A 649 -23.51 -29.96 7.25
CA SER A 649 -22.43 -29.98 6.23
C SER A 649 -21.84 -28.61 5.90
N GLY A 650 -22.60 -27.54 6.15
CA GLY A 650 -22.19 -26.15 6.00
C GLY A 650 -21.43 -25.55 7.19
N VAL A 651 -21.35 -26.25 8.33
CA VAL A 651 -20.67 -25.76 9.54
C VAL A 651 -19.23 -26.23 9.54
N LYS A 652 -18.30 -25.28 9.59
CA LYS A 652 -16.88 -25.59 9.77
C LYS A 652 -16.62 -25.90 11.24
N LEU A 653 -16.23 -27.14 11.54
CA LEU A 653 -15.80 -27.53 12.89
C LEU A 653 -14.41 -26.99 13.26
N ALA A 654 -13.68 -26.43 12.29
CA ALA A 654 -12.43 -25.73 12.54
C ALA A 654 -12.72 -24.28 12.93
N GLY A 655 -12.56 -23.96 14.21
CA GLY A 655 -12.72 -22.63 14.78
C GLY A 655 -12.72 -22.67 16.31
N PRO A 656 -12.87 -21.50 16.98
CA PRO A 656 -13.05 -21.43 18.42
C PRO A 656 -14.26 -22.25 18.89
N ALA A 657 -14.13 -22.93 20.02
CA ALA A 657 -15.11 -23.94 20.44
C ALA A 657 -16.52 -23.37 20.64
N LEU A 658 -16.65 -22.15 21.18
CA LEU A 658 -17.95 -21.51 21.40
C LEU A 658 -18.55 -21.03 20.09
N ALA A 659 -17.75 -20.39 19.23
CA ALA A 659 -18.18 -19.97 17.90
C ALA A 659 -18.66 -21.15 17.04
N VAL A 660 -17.93 -22.28 17.08
CA VAL A 660 -18.31 -23.52 16.38
C VAL A 660 -19.60 -24.10 16.97
N ALA A 661 -19.72 -24.21 18.29
CA ALA A 661 -20.94 -24.69 18.95
C ALA A 661 -22.15 -23.83 18.57
N GLN A 662 -22.00 -22.51 18.58
CA GLN A 662 -23.06 -21.57 18.20
C GLN A 662 -23.43 -21.70 16.71
N ALA A 663 -22.45 -21.92 15.83
CA ALA A 663 -22.69 -22.15 14.40
C ALA A 663 -23.41 -23.47 14.13
N VAL A 664 -23.07 -24.55 14.86
CA VAL A 664 -23.77 -25.84 14.81
C VAL A 664 -25.24 -25.65 15.20
N GLN A 665 -25.51 -24.96 16.30
CA GLN A 665 -26.88 -24.70 16.77
C GLN A 665 -27.66 -23.82 15.79
N LYS A 666 -27.04 -22.77 15.22
CA LYS A 666 -27.66 -21.95 14.15
C LYS A 666 -27.99 -22.77 12.90
N ALA A 667 -27.16 -23.75 12.54
CA ALA A 667 -27.43 -24.63 11.40
C ALA A 667 -28.57 -25.63 11.69
N ALA A 668 -28.62 -26.19 12.90
CA ALA A 668 -29.73 -27.04 13.34
C ALA A 668 -31.06 -26.28 13.38
N ALA A 669 -31.05 -25.04 13.85
CA ALA A 669 -32.23 -24.18 13.88
C ALA A 669 -32.83 -23.92 12.49
N LYS A 670 -31.97 -23.74 11.46
CA LYS A 670 -32.41 -23.50 10.08
C LYS A 670 -33.21 -24.65 9.47
N VAL A 671 -33.03 -25.87 9.95
CA VAL A 671 -33.82 -27.05 9.51
C VAL A 671 -35.04 -27.32 10.41
N GLY A 672 -35.37 -26.38 11.30
CA GLY A 672 -36.51 -26.47 12.21
C GLY A 672 -36.22 -27.25 13.50
N PHE A 673 -34.96 -27.60 13.77
CA PHE A 673 -34.56 -28.22 15.03
C PHE A 673 -34.07 -27.12 16.00
N ASP A 674 -35.04 -26.42 16.59
CA ASP A 674 -34.80 -25.36 17.58
C ASP A 674 -35.91 -25.31 18.65
N TRP A 675 -35.64 -24.62 19.75
CA TRP A 675 -36.62 -24.35 20.81
C TRP A 675 -37.57 -23.21 20.42
N SER A 676 -38.75 -23.17 21.04
CA SER A 676 -39.81 -22.20 20.76
C SER A 676 -39.58 -20.83 21.39
N ASP A 677 -38.99 -20.78 22.57
CA ASP A 677 -38.74 -19.55 23.31
C ASP A 677 -37.48 -19.62 24.20
N GLU A 678 -37.07 -18.46 24.74
CA GLU A 678 -35.92 -18.33 25.63
C GLU A 678 -36.08 -19.11 26.94
N ALA A 679 -37.31 -19.24 27.44
CA ALA A 679 -37.60 -19.88 28.73
C ALA A 679 -37.31 -21.38 28.69
N ASP A 680 -37.61 -22.03 27.57
CA ASP A 680 -37.27 -23.43 27.30
C ASP A 680 -35.75 -23.67 27.33
N VAL A 681 -34.97 -22.76 26.74
CA VAL A 681 -33.51 -22.84 26.72
C VAL A 681 -32.92 -22.60 28.11
N TRP A 682 -33.45 -21.61 28.84
CA TRP A 682 -33.07 -21.37 30.24
C TRP A 682 -33.35 -22.58 31.13
N GLN A 683 -34.47 -23.27 30.91
CA GLN A 683 -34.79 -24.49 31.62
C GLN A 683 -33.82 -25.62 31.28
N LYS A 684 -33.39 -25.73 30.01
CA LYS A 684 -32.37 -26.70 29.59
C LYS A 684 -31.02 -26.44 30.25
N VAL A 685 -30.58 -25.18 30.37
CA VAL A 685 -29.35 -24.85 31.13
C VAL A 685 -29.43 -25.36 32.57
N LYS A 686 -30.57 -25.20 33.25
CA LYS A 686 -30.75 -25.72 34.61
C LYS A 686 -30.73 -27.25 34.66
N GLU A 687 -31.27 -27.91 33.65
CA GLU A 687 -31.25 -29.38 33.52
C GLU A 687 -29.80 -29.87 33.43
N GLU A 688 -29.00 -29.36 32.51
CA GLU A 688 -27.58 -29.74 32.36
C GLU A 688 -26.77 -29.46 33.64
N MET A 689 -27.04 -28.33 34.32
CA MET A 689 -26.40 -28.03 35.60
C MET A 689 -26.75 -29.06 36.70
N ASN A 690 -27.98 -29.58 36.71
CA ASN A 690 -28.38 -30.62 37.64
C ASN A 690 -27.73 -31.97 37.30
N GLU A 691 -27.64 -32.32 36.01
CA GLU A 691 -26.96 -33.54 35.55
C GLU A 691 -25.48 -33.53 35.92
N LEU A 692 -24.80 -32.39 35.69
CA LEU A 692 -23.44 -32.17 36.14
C LEU A 692 -23.29 -32.30 37.67
N ASP A 693 -24.22 -31.76 38.46
CA ASP A 693 -24.15 -31.86 39.92
C ASP A 693 -24.40 -33.30 40.43
N ILE A 694 -25.24 -34.08 39.75
CA ILE A 694 -25.45 -35.51 40.04
C ILE A 694 -24.15 -36.29 39.84
N GLU A 695 -23.50 -36.17 38.68
CA GLU A 695 -22.26 -36.91 38.40
C GLU A 695 -21.08 -36.37 39.25
N ARG A 696 -21.08 -35.08 39.61
CA ARG A 696 -20.09 -34.49 40.54
C ARG A 696 -20.13 -35.13 41.93
N ARG A 697 -21.33 -35.45 42.42
CA ARG A 697 -21.61 -36.04 43.76
C ARG A 697 -21.56 -37.56 43.78
N ARG A 698 -21.45 -38.19 42.61
CA ARG A 698 -21.41 -39.65 42.48
C ARG A 698 -20.10 -40.21 43.04
N GLU A 699 -20.20 -41.34 43.73
CA GLU A 699 -19.06 -42.13 44.18
C GLU A 699 -19.19 -43.61 43.73
N PRO A 700 -18.18 -44.19 43.06
CA PRO A 700 -16.95 -43.55 42.59
C PRO A 700 -17.21 -42.56 41.45
N ARG A 701 -16.35 -41.55 41.33
CA ARG A 701 -16.45 -40.51 40.30
C ARG A 701 -16.07 -41.09 38.94
N ASP A 702 -16.91 -40.86 37.93
CA ASP A 702 -16.65 -41.21 36.54
C ASP A 702 -16.18 -39.95 35.79
N ALA A 703 -14.88 -39.89 35.46
CA ALA A 703 -14.28 -38.73 34.82
C ALA A 703 -14.82 -38.50 33.40
N ALA A 704 -15.14 -39.56 32.66
CA ALA A 704 -15.62 -39.42 31.28
C ALA A 704 -17.03 -38.81 31.25
N LYS A 705 -17.91 -39.28 32.14
CA LYS A 705 -19.25 -38.69 32.30
C LYS A 705 -19.17 -37.26 32.80
N LEU A 706 -18.36 -36.99 33.82
CA LEU A 706 -18.19 -35.62 34.33
C LEU A 706 -17.71 -34.65 33.23
N THR A 707 -16.81 -35.08 32.35
CA THR A 707 -16.37 -34.29 31.19
C THR A 707 -17.50 -34.08 30.18
N ALA A 708 -18.32 -35.10 29.92
CA ALA A 708 -19.47 -34.99 29.02
C ALA A 708 -20.50 -33.97 29.55
N GLU A 709 -20.96 -34.13 30.79
CA GLU A 709 -21.96 -33.22 31.40
C GLU A 709 -21.43 -31.78 31.49
N ALA A 710 -20.13 -31.60 31.78
CA ALA A 710 -19.52 -30.27 31.78
C ALA A 710 -19.50 -29.63 30.39
N GLY A 711 -19.30 -30.44 29.34
CA GLY A 711 -19.42 -30.02 27.95
C GLY A 711 -20.85 -29.61 27.59
N ASP A 712 -21.83 -30.39 28.03
CA ASP A 712 -23.25 -30.13 27.74
C ASP A 712 -23.77 -28.87 28.43
N VAL A 713 -23.29 -28.57 29.65
CA VAL A 713 -23.53 -27.27 30.31
C VAL A 713 -23.00 -26.11 29.46
N LEU A 714 -21.75 -26.20 28.99
CA LEU A 714 -21.16 -25.14 28.14
C LEU A 714 -21.94 -25.00 26.82
N PHE A 715 -22.34 -26.12 26.22
CA PHE A 715 -23.12 -26.13 24.99
C PHE A 715 -24.50 -25.51 25.16
N ALA A 716 -25.19 -25.79 26.28
CA ALA A 716 -26.47 -25.18 26.62
C ALA A 716 -26.34 -23.66 26.89
N VAL A 717 -25.26 -23.22 27.54
CA VAL A 717 -24.99 -21.78 27.73
C VAL A 717 -24.75 -21.07 26.40
N VAL A 718 -24.01 -21.68 25.46
CA VAL A 718 -23.85 -21.13 24.10
C VAL A 718 -25.20 -20.99 23.40
N ASN A 719 -26.10 -21.95 23.60
CA ASN A 719 -27.44 -21.89 23.03
C ASN A 719 -28.27 -20.75 23.63
N LEU A 720 -28.15 -20.52 24.93
CA LEU A 720 -28.77 -19.38 25.59
C LEU A 720 -28.22 -18.05 25.04
N CYS A 721 -26.90 -17.92 24.89
CA CYS A 721 -26.30 -16.74 24.27
C CYS A 721 -26.88 -16.48 22.87
N ARG A 722 -27.06 -17.54 22.06
CA ARG A 722 -27.69 -17.42 20.73
C ARG A 722 -29.13 -16.92 20.79
N PHE A 723 -29.94 -17.37 21.74
CA PHE A 723 -31.33 -16.89 21.92
C PHE A 723 -31.40 -15.44 22.40
N LEU A 724 -30.40 -15.00 23.17
CA LEU A 724 -30.23 -13.62 23.60
C LEU A 724 -29.58 -12.70 22.55
N ASP A 725 -29.34 -13.23 21.34
CA ASP A 725 -28.62 -12.55 20.26
C ASP A 725 -27.20 -12.07 20.63
N LEU A 726 -26.53 -12.86 21.48
CA LEU A 726 -25.16 -12.63 21.92
C LEU A 726 -24.19 -13.59 21.22
N ASP A 727 -23.03 -13.09 20.83
CA ASP A 727 -21.92 -13.92 20.36
C ASP A 727 -21.17 -14.54 21.56
N ALA A 728 -21.25 -15.86 21.70
CA ALA A 728 -20.78 -16.55 22.90
C ALA A 728 -19.26 -16.45 23.09
N GLU A 729 -18.51 -16.45 21.98
CA GLU A 729 -17.06 -16.30 21.98
C GLU A 729 -16.67 -14.89 22.47
N THR A 730 -17.28 -13.87 21.89
CA THR A 730 -17.06 -12.46 22.24
C THR A 730 -17.41 -12.18 23.70
N VAL A 731 -18.56 -12.68 24.18
CA VAL A 731 -18.99 -12.48 25.57
C VAL A 731 -18.00 -13.07 26.57
N LEU A 732 -17.46 -14.27 26.30
CA LEU A 732 -16.46 -14.87 27.18
C LEU A 732 -15.12 -14.12 27.10
N ALA A 733 -14.71 -13.69 25.91
CA ALA A 733 -13.51 -12.87 25.72
C ALA A 733 -13.60 -11.56 26.52
N GLN A 734 -14.73 -10.84 26.43
CA GLN A 734 -14.99 -9.64 27.22
C GLN A 734 -14.99 -9.91 28.73
N ALA A 735 -15.60 -11.01 29.18
CA ALA A 735 -15.58 -11.40 30.59
C ALA A 735 -14.16 -11.67 31.09
N THR A 736 -13.34 -12.31 30.27
CA THR A 736 -11.93 -12.60 30.56
C THR A 736 -11.13 -11.31 30.65
N ARG A 737 -11.29 -10.38 29.71
CA ARG A 737 -10.67 -9.04 29.76
C ARG A 737 -11.08 -8.27 31.01
N ARG A 738 -12.37 -8.29 31.40
CA ARG A 738 -12.84 -7.69 32.67
C ARG A 738 -12.17 -8.32 33.89
N PHE A 739 -12.00 -9.64 33.91
CA PHE A 739 -11.28 -10.33 34.99
C PHE A 739 -9.83 -9.86 35.06
N VAL A 740 -9.11 -9.84 33.94
CA VAL A 740 -7.71 -9.39 33.87
C VAL A 740 -7.57 -7.94 34.34
N ARG A 741 -8.44 -7.03 33.88
CA ARG A 741 -8.44 -5.62 34.34
C ARG A 741 -8.62 -5.51 35.85
N ARG A 742 -9.59 -6.23 36.41
CA ARG A 742 -9.84 -6.25 37.86
C ARG A 742 -8.68 -6.85 38.63
N PHE A 743 -8.07 -7.91 38.11
CA PHE A 743 -6.93 -8.55 38.74
C PHE A 743 -5.71 -7.63 38.77
N ARG A 744 -5.38 -6.94 37.66
CA ARG A 744 -4.32 -5.92 37.60
C ARG A 744 -4.53 -4.79 38.60
N TYR A 745 -5.78 -4.40 38.84
CA TYR A 745 -6.10 -3.41 39.88
C TYR A 745 -5.78 -3.91 41.28
N VAL A 746 -6.09 -5.18 41.59
CA VAL A 746 -5.70 -5.80 42.86
C VAL A 746 -4.17 -5.84 43.00
N GLU A 747 -3.44 -6.19 41.94
CA GLU A 747 -1.96 -6.15 41.93
C GLU A 747 -1.41 -4.75 42.23
N GLU A 748 -1.99 -3.72 41.62
CA GLU A 748 -1.60 -2.33 41.86
C GLU A 748 -1.91 -1.90 43.30
N ARG A 749 -3.06 -2.30 43.85
CA ARG A 749 -3.42 -2.03 45.25
C ARG A 749 -2.45 -2.66 46.23
N LEU A 750 -2.13 -3.95 46.05
CA LEU A 750 -1.14 -4.65 46.87
C LEU A 750 0.22 -3.95 46.82
N ARG A 751 0.68 -3.59 45.61
CA ARG A 751 1.93 -2.84 45.42
C ARG A 751 1.91 -1.48 46.11
N SER A 752 0.82 -0.72 45.98
CA SER A 752 0.68 0.61 46.57
C SER A 752 0.64 0.60 48.10
N ASN A 753 0.17 -0.50 48.70
CA ASN A 753 0.10 -0.69 50.14
C ASN A 753 1.31 -1.43 50.72
N GLY A 754 2.27 -1.83 49.88
CA GLY A 754 3.47 -2.56 50.30
C GLY A 754 3.18 -4.00 50.77
N GLU A 755 2.06 -4.57 50.33
CA GLU A 755 1.63 -5.93 50.68
C GLU A 755 2.06 -6.93 49.60
N ALA A 756 2.41 -8.15 50.02
CA ALA A 756 2.70 -9.27 49.12
C ALA A 756 1.51 -10.24 49.05
N TRP A 757 1.32 -10.87 47.90
CA TRP A 757 0.23 -11.84 47.65
C TRP A 757 0.17 -12.94 48.70
N GLU A 758 1.32 -13.44 49.14
CA GLU A 758 1.44 -14.53 50.12
C GLU A 758 1.06 -14.11 51.55
N THR A 759 1.04 -12.80 51.81
CA THR A 759 0.80 -12.21 53.13
C THR A 759 -0.52 -11.46 53.24
N ALA A 760 -1.18 -11.18 52.10
CA ALA A 760 -2.47 -10.50 52.06
C ALA A 760 -3.58 -11.43 52.59
N SER A 761 -4.47 -10.88 53.43
CA SER A 761 -5.59 -11.65 53.95
C SER A 761 -6.66 -11.85 52.86
N PRO A 762 -7.41 -12.97 52.87
CA PRO A 762 -8.52 -13.18 51.93
C PRO A 762 -9.55 -12.04 51.94
N GLU A 763 -9.78 -11.44 53.12
CA GLU A 763 -10.69 -10.31 53.29
C GLU A 763 -10.16 -9.03 52.63
N ALA A 764 -8.84 -8.79 52.68
CA ALA A 764 -8.20 -7.67 52.01
C ALA A 764 -8.23 -7.83 50.48
N LEU A 765 -7.96 -9.04 49.98
CA LEU A 765 -8.04 -9.36 48.56
C LEU A 765 -9.49 -9.22 48.03
N ASP A 766 -10.48 -9.69 48.80
CA ASP A 766 -11.89 -9.51 48.42
C ASP A 766 -12.31 -8.03 48.48
N ALA A 767 -11.80 -7.26 49.44
CA ALA A 767 -12.02 -5.81 49.49
C ALA A 767 -11.46 -5.12 48.24
N TYR A 768 -10.21 -5.38 47.85
CA TYR A 768 -9.62 -4.83 46.62
C TYR A 768 -10.33 -5.30 45.35
N TRP A 769 -10.80 -6.55 45.33
CA TRP A 769 -11.58 -7.07 44.22
C TRP A 769 -12.96 -6.40 44.12
N ASN A 770 -13.62 -6.13 45.24
CA ASN A 770 -14.88 -5.39 45.28
C ASN A 770 -14.69 -3.91 44.93
N GLU A 771 -13.57 -3.29 45.34
CA GLU A 771 -13.15 -1.98 44.83
C GLU A 771 -12.99 -2.00 43.31
N ALA A 772 -12.30 -2.99 42.75
CA ALA A 772 -12.15 -3.16 41.31
C ALA A 772 -13.50 -3.35 40.60
N LYS A 773 -14.41 -4.13 41.19
CA LYS A 773 -15.78 -4.29 40.65
C LYS A 773 -16.52 -2.96 40.59
N ILE A 774 -16.41 -2.12 41.62
CA ILE A 774 -17.05 -0.79 41.66
C ILE A 774 -16.37 0.16 40.66
N ALA A 775 -15.03 0.17 40.63
CA ALA A 775 -14.25 1.01 39.73
C ALA A 775 -14.50 0.69 38.24
N PHE A 776 -14.78 -0.58 37.92
CA PHE A 776 -14.99 -1.07 36.56
C PHE A 776 -16.41 -1.60 36.31
N SER A 777 -17.42 -1.22 37.10
CA SER A 777 -18.82 -1.67 36.87
C SER A 777 -19.51 -0.96 35.70
N GLN A 778 -18.90 0.11 35.17
CA GLN A 778 -19.44 1.00 34.13
C GLN A 778 -18.51 1.12 32.91
N SER A 779 -17.62 0.14 32.73
CA SER A 779 -16.68 0.11 31.59
C SER A 779 -16.93 -1.18 30.82
N ASN A 780 -18.02 -1.21 30.06
CA ASN A 780 -18.33 -2.29 29.14
C ASN A 780 -17.74 -1.97 27.77
#